data_AF-Q54TW1-F1
#
_entry.id   AF-Q54TW1-F1
#
_cell.length_a   1.000
_cell.length_b   1.000
_cell.length_c   1.000
_cell.angle_alpha   90.00
_cell.angle_beta   90.00
_cell.angle_gamma   90.00
#
_symmetry.space_group_name_H-M   'P 1'
#
loop_
_entity.id
_entity.type
_entity.pdbx_description
1 polymer ?
#
loop_
_entity_poly.entity_id
_entity_poly.type
_entity_poly.pdbx_seq_one_letter_code
_entity_poly.pdbx_strand_id
1 'polypeptide(L)'
;MTIPYKISYFLIFFTIPLMGSFLLLFIRFLFLENKHHIRNFNYNGDNNNNNRNKKLKKYFILSLFLYTSAIIGFIFTLSSFSSWNYLPIELTTITSIIILLFFTFYQLIIQFEVERKKRIFKVRKNKNKKYFIQSPPNFNNGIILNNNNNNNYEDDKSNIKENILLESLNSKQDGVVIAAAEEEYYEQEEEEEEEYNENKSFYNYSNQIDTKLGILDRFKKKIIYFIKDIIETIKFKPKLSITLILISLLISIMIPVLLNDVCICSHPMNVSTSFTRKLFQESYCKNGEICFLYLTLPKDASTSMVLQIHTFNKPSNIIITITKNTNTTGGGGGGGGGSGEDIISISKFNFISMSKIINDYPRYISYIDLIGLKENTNYSFKVNFTSKEIQKTLNTYDGVNLFQFKTFSNQSDSIIKFVSGGDIVINKDSKDLAKHASINFNPDFIVVGGDVVYEDGIGSCYKRWDEKLSFFNTYFNLKISNNNSSSSSSLFLKPILLSIGNHEAGAFYQTHKQVPFYFKYFLFELDGFKDGIDENKNSYHIHKIASHTSITSLDSCVVSTWDQQAQWLHNQWSNEEFNNTNKLVVYHHPIYPAWNLDGLIPESGRDVMIPLFDKFKVPFVFENHEHLFRRTKKLKGNKIIENNSTTTTTTLSQGTYYAGSGSFGISNTNIIPSNNDESLPWYLAKRSYCNHLWYITATQKEILVEAFAPNGDKIDKINYIQN
;
A
#
# COMPACT_ATOMS: atom_id res chain seq x y z
N MET A 1 15.89 16.10 -3.93
CA MET A 1 15.12 14.97 -3.35
C MET A 1 13.78 14.87 -4.06
N THR A 2 13.39 13.67 -4.48
CA THR A 2 12.01 13.36 -4.90
C THR A 2 11.13 13.12 -3.67
N ILE A 3 9.83 13.38 -3.78
CA ILE A 3 8.87 13.08 -2.69
C ILE A 3 8.60 11.57 -2.72
N PRO A 4 8.81 10.82 -1.62
CA PRO A 4 8.59 9.37 -1.59
C PRO A 4 7.14 9.01 -1.91
N TYR A 5 6.91 7.95 -2.68
CA TYR A 5 5.57 7.50 -3.08
C TYR A 5 4.64 7.33 -1.88
N LYS A 6 5.13 6.71 -0.78
CA LYS A 6 4.39 6.60 0.50
C LYS A 6 3.87 7.97 1.01
N ILE A 7 4.68 9.03 0.93
CA ILE A 7 4.29 10.38 1.37
C ILE A 7 3.31 11.01 0.39
N SER A 8 3.54 10.85 -0.92
CA SER A 8 2.62 11.33 -1.97
C SER A 8 1.23 10.69 -1.84
N TYR A 9 1.15 9.37 -1.64
CA TYR A 9 -0.12 8.66 -1.40
C TYR A 9 -0.77 9.10 -0.08
N PHE A 10 -0.02 9.21 1.02
CA PHE A 10 -0.56 9.73 2.28
C PHE A 10 -1.15 11.14 2.12
N LEU A 11 -0.45 12.05 1.44
CA LEU A 11 -0.94 13.41 1.18
C LEU A 11 -2.23 13.40 0.34
N ILE A 12 -2.35 12.54 -0.66
CA ILE A 12 -3.57 12.38 -1.47
C ILE A 12 -4.74 11.90 -0.58
N PHE A 13 -4.53 10.87 0.22
CA PHE A 13 -5.56 10.27 1.08
C PHE A 13 -5.89 11.10 2.33
N PHE A 14 -5.00 12.00 2.76
CA PHE A 14 -5.25 12.98 3.82
C PHE A 14 -5.98 14.23 3.27
N THR A 15 -5.44 14.86 2.22
CA THR A 15 -5.92 16.18 1.76
C THR A 15 -7.27 16.12 1.05
N ILE A 16 -7.52 15.13 0.19
CA ILE A 16 -8.76 15.09 -0.61
C ILE A 16 -10.00 14.89 0.28
N PRO A 17 -10.04 13.93 1.23
CA PRO A 17 -11.16 13.81 2.15
C PRO A 17 -11.32 15.05 3.04
N LEU A 18 -10.22 15.64 3.53
CA LEU A 18 -10.25 16.82 4.39
C LEU A 18 -10.81 18.05 3.68
N MET A 19 -10.35 18.34 2.47
CA MET A 19 -10.86 19.44 1.65
C MET A 19 -12.33 19.20 1.27
N GLY A 20 -12.70 17.96 0.93
CA GLY A 20 -14.10 17.58 0.71
C GLY A 20 -14.97 17.84 1.94
N SER A 21 -14.50 17.49 3.14
CA SER A 21 -15.19 17.75 4.40
C SER A 21 -15.42 19.24 4.66
N PHE A 22 -14.39 20.07 4.49
CA PHE A 22 -14.53 21.52 4.64
C PHE A 22 -15.48 22.12 3.61
N LEU A 23 -15.40 21.68 2.33
CA LEU A 23 -16.31 22.13 1.28
C LEU A 23 -17.78 21.78 1.58
N LEU A 24 -18.05 20.56 2.05
CA LEU A 24 -19.40 20.12 2.42
C LEU A 24 -19.96 20.92 3.61
N LEU A 25 -19.13 21.21 4.63
CA LEU A 25 -19.52 22.10 5.73
C LEU A 25 -19.75 23.54 5.27
N PHE A 26 -18.94 24.06 4.35
CA PHE A 26 -19.07 25.41 3.80
C PHE A 26 -20.33 25.57 2.95
N ILE A 27 -20.66 24.59 2.10
CA ILE A 27 -21.92 24.53 1.34
C ILE A 27 -23.12 24.50 2.30
N ARG A 28 -23.06 23.68 3.37
CA ARG A 28 -24.10 23.66 4.41
C ARG A 28 -24.23 25.03 5.08
N PHE A 29 -23.12 25.68 5.45
CA PHE A 29 -23.14 26.99 6.09
C PHE A 29 -23.78 28.06 5.19
N LEU A 30 -23.32 28.21 3.95
CA LEU A 30 -23.82 29.22 3.01
C LEU A 30 -25.31 29.05 2.68
N PHE A 31 -25.73 27.83 2.35
CA PHE A 31 -27.06 27.61 1.75
C PHE A 31 -28.13 27.12 2.73
N LEU A 32 -27.75 26.58 3.91
CA LEU A 32 -28.68 25.92 4.83
C LEU A 32 -28.67 26.50 6.26
N GLU A 33 -27.61 27.20 6.69
CA GLU A 33 -27.54 27.79 8.04
C GLU A 33 -28.16 29.22 8.13
N ASN A 34 -29.05 29.56 7.20
CA ASN A 34 -29.70 30.88 7.20
C ASN A 34 -30.75 30.99 8.33
N LYS A 35 -30.33 31.58 9.45
CA LYS A 35 -31.10 31.82 10.68
C LYS A 35 -32.45 32.53 10.44
N HIS A 36 -32.66 33.23 9.33
CA HIS A 36 -33.93 33.90 9.02
C HIS A 36 -35.08 32.95 8.69
N HIS A 37 -34.81 31.69 8.31
CA HIS A 37 -35.89 30.74 7.99
C HIS A 37 -36.80 30.37 9.18
N ILE A 38 -36.38 30.66 10.42
CA ILE A 38 -37.20 30.54 11.63
C ILE A 38 -37.90 31.87 11.99
N ARG A 39 -37.34 33.04 11.61
CA ARG A 39 -37.96 34.35 11.87
C ARG A 39 -39.17 34.64 10.97
N ASN A 40 -39.17 34.16 9.72
CA ASN A 40 -40.28 34.38 8.78
C ASN A 40 -41.52 33.46 9.05
N PHE A 41 -41.66 32.90 10.25
CA PHE A 41 -42.87 32.17 10.68
C PHE A 41 -44.06 33.07 11.04
N ASN A 42 -43.86 34.40 11.14
CA ASN A 42 -44.83 35.33 11.71
C ASN A 42 -45.79 36.02 10.71
N TYR A 43 -45.74 35.76 9.40
CA TYR A 43 -46.65 36.38 8.43
C TYR A 43 -47.29 35.38 7.44
N ASN A 44 -48.52 35.72 7.04
CA ASN A 44 -49.38 35.05 6.06
C ASN A 44 -49.84 33.62 6.41
N GLY A 45 -50.99 33.55 7.09
CA GLY A 45 -51.73 32.34 7.45
C GLY A 45 -52.44 31.67 6.25
N ASP A 46 -51.65 31.21 5.29
CA ASP A 46 -52.11 30.68 4.01
C ASP A 46 -52.19 29.14 3.99
N ASN A 47 -53.14 28.55 3.28
CA ASN A 47 -53.60 27.16 3.45
C ASN A 47 -52.63 26.07 2.92
N ASN A 48 -51.49 26.45 2.33
CA ASN A 48 -50.58 25.55 1.61
C ASN A 48 -49.57 24.78 2.52
N ASN A 49 -50.03 24.29 3.68
CA ASN A 49 -49.18 23.68 4.73
C ASN A 49 -48.40 22.43 4.25
N ASN A 50 -48.99 21.58 3.42
CA ASN A 50 -48.39 20.30 3.02
C ASN A 50 -47.13 20.48 2.16
N ASN A 51 -47.13 21.44 1.22
CA ASN A 51 -45.96 21.73 0.39
C ASN A 51 -44.85 22.45 1.17
N ARG A 52 -45.20 23.39 2.08
CA ARG A 52 -44.22 24.04 2.97
C ARG A 52 -43.51 23.02 3.88
N ASN A 53 -44.25 22.07 4.47
CA ASN A 53 -43.67 20.98 5.27
C ASN A 53 -42.78 20.03 4.46
N LYS A 54 -43.16 19.67 3.22
CA LYS A 54 -42.29 18.87 2.32
C LYS A 54 -40.96 19.59 2.02
N LYS A 55 -40.98 20.91 1.76
CA LYS A 55 -39.75 21.68 1.48
C LYS A 55 -38.83 21.77 2.70
N LEU A 56 -39.38 22.03 3.89
CA LEU A 56 -38.63 21.99 5.16
C LEU A 56 -38.02 20.61 5.45
N LYS A 57 -38.74 19.51 5.19
CA LYS A 57 -38.20 18.16 5.36
C LYS A 57 -37.03 17.90 4.39
N LYS A 58 -37.11 18.35 3.13
CA LYS A 58 -35.99 18.25 2.17
C LYS A 58 -34.76 19.04 2.64
N TYR A 59 -34.91 20.28 3.09
CA TYR A 59 -33.76 21.07 3.60
C TYR A 59 -33.09 20.42 4.82
N PHE A 60 -33.87 19.88 5.76
CA PHE A 60 -33.32 19.16 6.91
C PHE A 60 -32.53 17.91 6.48
N ILE A 61 -33.09 17.09 5.59
CA ILE A 61 -32.41 15.89 5.08
C ILE A 61 -31.12 16.26 4.35
N LEU A 62 -31.11 17.32 3.53
CA LEU A 62 -29.91 17.77 2.82
C LEU A 62 -28.84 18.31 3.79
N SER A 63 -29.23 19.09 4.81
CA SER A 63 -28.30 19.55 5.85
C SER A 63 -27.70 18.39 6.63
N LEU A 64 -28.50 17.38 6.96
CA LEU A 64 -28.01 16.20 7.68
C LEU A 64 -27.05 15.39 6.79
N PHE A 65 -27.39 15.17 5.52
CA PHE A 65 -26.55 14.46 4.56
C PHE A 65 -25.19 15.14 4.35
N LEU A 66 -25.17 16.44 4.04
CA LEU A 66 -23.91 17.18 3.85
C LEU A 66 -23.03 17.12 5.10
N TYR A 67 -23.64 17.18 6.29
CA TYR A 67 -22.93 17.10 7.56
C TYR A 67 -22.39 15.70 7.86
N THR A 68 -23.17 14.62 7.63
CA THR A 68 -22.68 13.25 7.82
C THR A 68 -21.60 12.89 6.80
N SER A 69 -21.74 13.31 5.54
CA SER A 69 -20.71 13.13 4.51
C SER A 69 -19.42 13.88 4.85
N ALA A 70 -19.51 15.11 5.37
CA ALA A 70 -18.33 15.84 5.83
C ALA A 70 -17.62 15.12 6.99
N ILE A 71 -18.37 14.60 7.96
CA ILE A 71 -17.82 13.89 9.11
C ILE A 71 -17.20 12.54 8.70
N ILE A 72 -17.81 11.83 7.76
CA ILE A 72 -17.21 10.63 7.15
C ILE A 72 -15.86 10.99 6.52
N GLY A 73 -15.76 12.09 5.76
CA GLY A 73 -14.49 12.58 5.21
C GLY A 73 -13.44 12.92 6.28
N PHE A 74 -13.85 13.41 7.46
CA PHE A 74 -12.93 13.61 8.59
C PHE A 74 -12.43 12.27 9.18
N ILE A 75 -13.25 11.21 9.22
CA ILE A 75 -12.74 9.88 9.59
C ILE A 75 -11.78 9.36 8.52
N PHE A 76 -12.11 9.45 7.23
CA PHE A 76 -11.19 9.05 6.15
C PHE A 76 -9.83 9.78 6.26
N THR A 77 -9.87 11.09 6.55
CA THR A 77 -8.67 11.90 6.82
C THR A 77 -7.87 11.33 8.00
N LEU A 78 -8.53 11.03 9.11
CA LEU A 78 -7.88 10.52 10.33
C LEU A 78 -7.35 9.08 10.16
N SER A 79 -8.10 8.23 9.44
CA SER A 79 -7.69 6.86 9.08
C SER A 79 -6.42 6.83 8.25
N SER A 80 -6.13 7.87 7.45
CA SER A 80 -4.87 7.93 6.67
C SER A 80 -3.62 7.83 7.56
N PHE A 81 -3.68 8.22 8.82
CA PHE A 81 -2.57 8.03 9.76
C PHE A 81 -2.35 6.57 10.13
N SER A 82 -3.39 5.77 10.37
CA SER A 82 -3.25 4.32 10.59
C SER A 82 -2.98 3.55 9.30
N SER A 83 -3.54 3.99 8.17
CA SER A 83 -3.31 3.41 6.84
C SER A 83 -1.82 3.28 6.48
N TRP A 84 -0.97 4.18 6.96
CA TRP A 84 0.49 4.20 6.69
C TRP A 84 1.37 4.10 7.95
N ASN A 85 0.81 3.65 9.09
CA ASN A 85 1.48 3.46 10.38
C ASN A 85 2.14 4.73 10.96
N TYR A 86 1.51 5.89 10.79
CA TYR A 86 1.84 7.13 11.51
C TYR A 86 1.17 7.20 12.90
N LEU A 87 0.03 6.54 13.09
CA LEU A 87 -0.65 6.36 14.38
C LEU A 87 -1.17 4.91 14.51
N PRO A 88 -1.27 4.34 15.73
CA PRO A 88 -1.95 3.07 15.95
C PRO A 88 -3.43 3.12 15.55
N ILE A 89 -3.97 1.99 15.09
CA ILE A 89 -5.40 1.90 14.72
C ILE A 89 -6.32 2.07 15.93
N GLU A 90 -5.90 1.65 17.11
CA GLU A 90 -6.66 1.77 18.36
C GLU A 90 -6.88 3.25 18.69
N LEU A 91 -5.81 4.04 18.66
CA LEU A 91 -5.85 5.49 18.89
C LEU A 91 -6.68 6.20 17.81
N THR A 92 -6.51 5.80 16.55
CA THR A 92 -7.26 6.33 15.39
C THR A 92 -8.76 6.04 15.52
N THR A 93 -9.12 4.84 15.98
CA THR A 93 -10.51 4.39 16.19
C THR A 93 -11.14 5.09 17.39
N ILE A 94 -10.44 5.17 18.53
CA ILE A 94 -10.91 5.90 19.73
C ILE A 94 -11.16 7.38 19.39
N THR A 95 -10.23 8.00 18.68
CA THR A 95 -10.36 9.40 18.26
C THR A 95 -11.52 9.59 17.27
N SER A 96 -11.72 8.67 16.33
CA SER A 96 -12.88 8.66 15.43
C SER A 96 -14.21 8.57 16.19
N ILE A 97 -14.30 7.67 17.17
CA ILE A 97 -15.48 7.50 18.04
C ILE A 97 -15.79 8.78 18.81
N ILE A 98 -14.79 9.42 19.43
CA ILE A 98 -14.96 10.65 20.19
C ILE A 98 -15.50 11.78 19.29
N ILE A 99 -14.91 11.95 18.10
CA ILE A 99 -15.32 12.97 17.13
C ILE A 99 -16.76 12.75 16.65
N LEU A 100 -17.13 11.51 16.27
CA LEU A 100 -18.48 11.24 15.77
C LEU A 100 -19.54 11.31 16.85
N LEU A 101 -19.29 10.77 18.05
CA LEU A 101 -20.24 10.87 19.14
C LEU A 101 -20.51 12.34 19.50
N PHE A 102 -19.45 13.15 19.64
CA PHE A 102 -19.59 14.58 19.89
C PHE A 102 -20.46 15.28 18.83
N PHE A 103 -20.19 15.05 17.54
CA PHE A 103 -20.96 15.67 16.46
C PHE A 103 -22.39 15.13 16.32
N THR A 104 -22.63 13.84 16.58
CA THR A 104 -23.98 13.24 16.57
C THR A 104 -24.81 13.77 17.74
N PHE A 105 -24.22 13.90 18.93
CA PHE A 105 -24.85 14.57 20.06
C PHE A 105 -25.18 16.05 19.76
N TYR A 106 -24.26 16.78 19.11
CA TYR A 106 -24.49 18.16 18.70
C TYR A 106 -25.66 18.30 17.70
N GLN A 107 -25.75 17.43 16.69
CA GLN A 107 -26.88 17.43 15.75
C GLN A 107 -28.20 16.99 16.40
N LEU A 108 -28.15 16.04 17.33
CA LEU A 108 -29.32 15.63 18.11
C LEU A 108 -29.90 16.85 18.88
N ILE A 109 -29.06 17.62 19.60
CA ILE A 109 -29.50 18.82 20.32
C ILE A 109 -30.12 19.86 19.35
N ILE A 110 -29.50 20.10 18.18
CA ILE A 110 -30.06 21.02 17.17
C ILE A 110 -31.42 20.53 16.66
N GLN A 111 -31.56 19.23 16.37
CA GLN A 111 -32.81 18.64 15.91
C GLN A 111 -33.91 18.71 17.00
N PHE A 112 -33.55 18.47 18.26
CA PHE A 112 -34.43 18.65 19.41
C PHE A 112 -34.91 20.11 19.51
N GLU A 113 -34.00 21.09 19.38
CA GLU A 113 -34.36 22.50 19.47
C GLU A 113 -35.34 22.93 18.36
N VAL A 114 -35.15 22.43 17.14
CA VAL A 114 -36.04 22.66 15.99
C VAL A 114 -37.42 22.01 16.20
N GLU A 115 -37.46 20.78 16.71
CA GLU A 115 -38.73 20.06 16.97
C GLU A 115 -39.50 20.65 18.17
N ARG A 116 -38.78 21.09 19.22
CA ARG A 116 -39.33 21.85 20.36
C ARG A 116 -39.99 23.13 19.88
N LYS A 117 -39.30 23.93 19.05
CA LYS A 117 -39.86 25.16 18.44
C LYS A 117 -41.16 24.87 17.67
N LYS A 118 -41.21 23.81 16.86
CA LYS A 118 -42.44 23.39 16.14
C LYS A 118 -43.60 23.05 17.09
N ARG A 119 -43.35 22.32 18.19
CA ARG A 119 -44.40 21.99 19.18
C ARG A 119 -44.97 23.24 19.84
N ILE A 120 -44.11 24.14 20.33
CA ILE A 120 -44.53 25.40 20.98
C ILE A 120 -45.41 26.25 20.05
N PHE A 121 -45.04 26.38 18.76
CA PHE A 121 -45.86 27.08 17.77
C PHE A 121 -47.21 26.39 17.50
N LYS A 122 -47.26 25.05 17.50
CA LYS A 122 -48.52 24.30 17.32
C LYS A 122 -49.46 24.50 18.52
N VAL A 123 -48.94 24.48 19.75
CA VAL A 123 -49.73 24.74 20.98
C VAL A 123 -50.30 26.16 20.97
N ARG A 124 -49.47 27.19 20.68
CA ARG A 124 -49.94 28.58 20.57
C ARG A 124 -51.03 28.75 19.51
N LYS A 125 -50.88 28.13 18.33
CA LYS A 125 -51.91 28.17 17.28
C LYS A 125 -53.22 27.47 17.68
N ASN A 126 -53.19 26.53 18.61
CA ASN A 126 -54.38 25.88 19.17
C ASN A 126 -55.01 26.69 20.32
N LYS A 127 -54.25 27.26 21.27
CA LYS A 127 -54.84 28.15 22.30
C LYS A 127 -55.51 29.37 21.65
N ASN A 128 -54.91 29.98 20.61
CA ASN A 128 -55.56 31.05 19.81
C ASN A 128 -56.83 30.62 19.05
N LYS A 129 -57.12 29.32 18.90
CA LYS A 129 -58.39 28.82 18.35
C LYS A 129 -59.47 28.60 19.42
N LYS A 130 -59.11 28.39 20.69
CA LYS A 130 -60.09 28.27 21.79
C LYS A 130 -60.72 29.61 22.17
N TYR A 131 -60.01 30.73 22.04
CA TYR A 131 -60.52 32.08 22.33
C TYR A 131 -61.46 32.68 21.27
N PHE A 132 -62.03 31.88 20.38
CA PHE A 132 -62.94 32.32 19.31
C PHE A 132 -64.26 31.53 19.25
N ILE A 133 -64.71 30.98 20.39
CA ILE A 133 -66.04 30.35 20.52
C ILE A 133 -66.69 30.72 21.86
N GLN A 134 -67.39 31.87 21.89
CA GLN A 134 -68.70 32.08 22.54
C GLN A 134 -69.02 33.58 22.61
N SER A 135 -70.13 33.97 21.99
CA SER A 135 -70.88 35.18 22.33
C SER A 135 -72.30 34.73 22.66
N PRO A 136 -72.85 35.03 23.85
CA PRO A 136 -74.12 34.45 24.28
C PRO A 136 -75.30 35.06 23.50
N PRO A 137 -76.28 34.25 23.06
CA PRO A 137 -77.46 34.75 22.39
C PRO A 137 -78.47 35.29 23.42
N ASN A 138 -78.45 36.61 23.66
CA ASN A 138 -79.62 37.42 24.02
C ASN A 138 -79.21 38.87 24.35
N PHE A 139 -79.42 39.80 23.40
CA PHE A 139 -79.93 41.15 23.73
C PHE A 139 -80.41 41.86 22.45
N ASN A 140 -81.72 41.88 22.25
CA ASN A 140 -82.35 42.82 21.30
C ASN A 140 -82.68 44.10 22.05
N ASN A 141 -82.07 45.22 21.64
CA ASN A 141 -82.72 46.52 21.43
C ASN A 141 -81.68 47.51 20.89
N GLY A 142 -82.03 48.22 19.82
CA GLY A 142 -81.12 49.18 19.15
C GLY A 142 -81.30 50.62 19.65
N ILE A 143 -80.26 51.43 19.43
CA ILE A 143 -80.29 52.91 19.41
C ILE A 143 -79.55 53.36 18.14
N ILE A 144 -79.85 54.57 17.66
CA ILE A 144 -79.72 54.98 16.26
C ILE A 144 -78.90 56.29 16.11
N LEU A 145 -78.14 56.38 15.00
CA LEU A 145 -77.51 57.56 14.35
C LEU A 145 -76.20 58.20 14.90
N ASN A 146 -75.37 58.58 13.90
CA ASN A 146 -74.41 59.70 13.78
C ASN A 146 -73.21 59.82 14.75
N ASN A 147 -71.97 59.90 14.24
CA ASN A 147 -71.55 61.02 13.38
C ASN A 147 -70.47 60.70 12.32
N ASN A 148 -70.60 61.37 11.17
CA ASN A 148 -69.59 62.02 10.32
C ASN A 148 -68.12 62.04 10.85
N ASN A 149 -67.06 61.94 10.03
CA ASN A 149 -66.93 62.44 8.64
C ASN A 149 -65.71 61.89 7.85
N ASN A 150 -65.78 62.00 6.52
CA ASN A 150 -64.68 62.20 5.54
C ASN A 150 -63.61 61.09 5.24
N ASN A 151 -63.67 60.64 3.99
CA ASN A 151 -62.54 60.46 3.03
C ASN A 151 -61.61 59.22 3.20
N ASN A 152 -61.16 58.53 2.14
CA ASN A 152 -61.13 58.87 0.70
C ASN A 152 -60.90 57.63 -0.22
N TYR A 153 -61.42 57.65 -1.48
CA TYR A 153 -61.18 56.71 -2.63
C TYR A 153 -61.64 55.23 -2.47
N GLU A 154 -62.53 54.67 -3.32
CA GLU A 154 -62.32 54.08 -4.69
C GLU A 154 -61.37 52.85 -4.70
N ASP A 155 -61.59 51.72 -5.40
CA ASP A 155 -62.62 51.20 -6.34
C ASP A 155 -62.36 49.66 -6.53
N ASP A 156 -63.19 48.76 -7.09
CA ASP A 156 -64.64 48.63 -7.40
C ASP A 156 -64.91 47.15 -7.88
N LYS A 157 -66.18 46.75 -8.09
CA LYS A 157 -66.73 45.55 -8.79
C LYS A 157 -66.48 44.16 -8.16
N SER A 158 -67.36 43.15 -8.26
CA SER A 158 -68.84 42.97 -8.25
C SER A 158 -69.21 41.59 -8.83
N ASN A 159 -70.03 40.82 -8.10
CA ASN A 159 -71.08 39.89 -8.57
C ASN A 159 -70.77 38.52 -9.24
N ILE A 160 -71.83 37.68 -9.23
CA ILE A 160 -72.03 36.37 -9.90
C ILE A 160 -71.28 35.20 -9.21
N LYS A 161 -71.88 34.15 -8.61
CA LYS A 161 -73.25 33.56 -8.54
C LYS A 161 -73.34 32.73 -7.22
N GLU A 162 -74.38 32.67 -6.38
CA GLU A 162 -75.75 32.11 -6.51
C GLU A 162 -75.87 30.72 -7.19
N ASN A 163 -76.61 29.69 -6.71
CA ASN A 163 -77.30 29.32 -5.46
C ASN A 163 -77.35 27.75 -5.42
N ILE A 164 -77.66 27.00 -4.35
CA ILE A 164 -78.96 26.51 -3.82
C ILE A 164 -78.54 25.42 -2.77
N LEU A 165 -78.90 25.43 -1.47
CA LEU A 165 -80.10 24.82 -0.80
C LEU A 165 -80.27 23.27 -1.05
N LEU A 166 -80.79 22.40 -0.17
CA LEU A 166 -81.38 22.50 1.19
C LEU A 166 -81.26 21.14 1.96
N GLU A 167 -81.10 21.21 3.29
CA GLU A 167 -81.67 20.38 4.39
C GLU A 167 -81.77 18.82 4.45
N SER A 168 -81.96 18.38 5.71
CA SER A 168 -82.58 17.14 6.23
C SER A 168 -81.72 15.86 6.42
N LEU A 169 -82.03 14.94 7.35
CA LEU A 169 -82.29 15.07 8.82
C LEU A 169 -82.42 13.66 9.45
N ASN A 170 -81.98 13.49 10.72
CA ASN A 170 -82.27 12.34 11.62
C ASN A 170 -81.74 10.94 11.18
N SER A 171 -81.66 9.89 12.02
CA SER A 171 -82.10 9.69 13.42
C SER A 171 -81.14 8.79 14.26
N LYS A 172 -81.20 8.93 15.60
CA LYS A 172 -81.39 7.91 16.68
C LYS A 172 -81.21 6.40 16.35
N GLN A 173 -80.84 5.46 17.23
CA GLN A 173 -80.52 5.35 18.69
C GLN A 173 -79.75 3.97 18.87
N ASP A 174 -79.32 3.38 20.00
CA ASP A 174 -79.45 3.57 21.46
C ASP A 174 -78.32 2.80 22.24
N GLY A 175 -78.34 2.82 23.60
CA GLY A 175 -77.65 1.86 24.50
C GLY A 175 -76.19 2.21 24.89
N VAL A 176 -75.75 2.47 26.13
CA VAL A 176 -76.25 2.26 27.53
C VAL A 176 -76.05 0.87 28.15
N VAL A 177 -75.04 0.77 29.04
CA VAL A 177 -75.01 -0.06 30.27
C VAL A 177 -74.30 0.76 31.37
N ILE A 178 -74.71 0.63 32.64
CA ILE A 178 -74.23 1.43 33.78
C ILE A 178 -73.94 0.52 35.00
N ALA A 179 -72.88 0.83 35.75
CA ALA A 179 -72.68 0.49 37.17
C ALA A 179 -71.72 1.54 37.77
N ALA A 180 -72.17 2.38 38.71
CA ALA A 180 -71.87 2.32 40.16
C ALA A 180 -70.38 2.61 40.50
N ALA A 181 -69.99 3.69 41.19
CA ALA A 181 -70.40 4.22 42.52
C ALA A 181 -69.96 3.26 43.67
N GLU A 182 -69.43 3.71 44.81
CA GLU A 182 -69.56 5.01 45.53
C GLU A 182 -68.22 5.56 46.10
N GLU A 183 -68.20 6.87 46.44
CA GLU A 183 -67.49 7.62 47.53
C GLU A 183 -66.00 7.31 47.92
N GLU A 184 -65.15 8.23 48.45
CA GLU A 184 -65.33 9.50 49.19
C GLU A 184 -64.33 10.64 48.80
N TYR A 185 -64.78 11.90 48.98
CA TYR A 185 -64.11 13.14 49.41
C TYR A 185 -62.66 13.59 49.06
N TYR A 186 -62.58 14.88 48.66
CA TYR A 186 -61.40 15.79 48.55
C TYR A 186 -60.29 15.39 47.53
N GLU A 187 -59.60 16.29 46.83
CA GLU A 187 -59.49 17.76 46.86
C GLU A 187 -59.76 18.41 45.48
N GLN A 188 -60.09 19.71 45.43
CA GLN A 188 -60.17 20.49 44.18
C GLN A 188 -59.15 21.65 44.18
N GLU A 189 -57.86 21.36 43.98
CA GLU A 189 -56.87 22.45 43.74
C GLU A 189 -55.63 22.09 42.88
N GLU A 190 -55.40 20.82 42.51
CA GLU A 190 -54.14 20.43 41.81
C GLU A 190 -54.09 20.67 40.27
N GLU A 191 -55.22 20.80 39.55
CA GLU A 191 -55.22 20.80 38.07
C GLU A 191 -54.49 22.00 37.39
N GLU A 192 -54.19 23.11 38.09
CA GLU A 192 -53.43 24.23 37.50
C GLU A 192 -51.89 24.10 37.65
N GLU A 193 -51.35 23.29 38.57
CA GLU A 193 -49.89 23.14 38.75
C GLU A 193 -49.26 22.21 37.70
N GLU A 194 -49.97 21.22 37.17
CA GLU A 194 -49.42 20.27 36.19
C GLU A 194 -49.11 20.92 34.81
N GLU A 195 -50.01 21.72 34.22
CA GLU A 195 -49.73 22.39 32.92
C GLU A 195 -48.58 23.42 33.06
N TYR A 196 -48.33 23.93 34.27
CA TYR A 196 -47.19 24.83 34.54
C TYR A 196 -45.87 24.06 34.67
N ASN A 197 -45.87 22.88 35.30
CA ASN A 197 -44.66 22.06 35.44
C ASN A 197 -44.21 21.40 34.12
N GLU A 198 -45.12 21.07 33.19
CA GLU A 198 -44.76 20.65 31.82
C GLU A 198 -43.86 21.69 31.11
N ASN A 199 -43.92 22.98 31.47
CA ASN A 199 -43.09 24.02 30.85
C ASN A 199 -41.72 24.23 31.53
N LYS A 200 -41.48 23.70 32.75
CA LYS A 200 -40.19 23.87 33.46
C LYS A 200 -39.09 22.92 32.98
N SER A 201 -39.42 21.74 32.44
CA SER A 201 -38.45 20.72 32.04
C SER A 201 -37.69 21.04 30.74
N PHE A 202 -38.23 21.89 29.87
CA PHE A 202 -37.75 22.07 28.49
C PHE A 202 -36.80 23.26 28.25
N TYR A 203 -36.14 23.81 29.27
CA TYR A 203 -35.12 24.85 29.08
C TYR A 203 -33.85 24.28 28.43
N ASN A 204 -33.30 24.98 27.44
CA ASN A 204 -31.97 24.66 26.89
C ASN A 204 -30.96 25.36 27.81
N TYR A 205 -30.18 24.57 28.55
CA TYR A 205 -29.38 25.10 29.66
C TYR A 205 -28.19 25.96 29.16
N SER A 206 -27.68 25.70 27.95
CA SER A 206 -26.50 26.39 27.40
C SER A 206 -26.66 27.93 27.31
N ASN A 207 -27.90 28.44 27.23
CA ASN A 207 -28.21 29.86 27.21
C ASN A 207 -28.29 30.53 28.60
N GLN A 208 -28.20 29.78 29.70
CA GLN A 208 -28.30 30.29 31.09
C GLN A 208 -26.92 30.63 31.70
N ILE A 209 -25.86 30.71 30.90
CA ILE A 209 -24.49 30.90 31.40
C ILE A 209 -24.22 32.39 31.63
N ASP A 210 -24.15 32.77 32.90
CA ASP A 210 -23.77 34.13 33.30
C ASP A 210 -22.41 34.55 32.71
N THR A 211 -22.43 35.70 32.03
CA THR A 211 -21.27 36.37 31.44
C THR A 211 -20.20 36.76 32.46
N LYS A 212 -20.57 36.95 33.74
CA LYS A 212 -19.65 37.35 34.83
C LYS A 212 -18.72 36.24 35.31
N LEU A 213 -18.99 34.98 34.97
CA LEU A 213 -18.17 33.83 35.39
C LEU A 213 -16.76 33.84 34.76
N GLY A 214 -15.80 33.20 35.41
CA GLY A 214 -14.47 32.94 34.83
C GLY A 214 -14.56 32.13 33.54
N ILE A 215 -13.57 32.26 32.63
CA ILE A 215 -13.57 31.56 31.34
C ILE A 215 -13.66 30.04 31.54
N LEU A 216 -12.90 29.52 32.51
CA LEU A 216 -12.82 28.09 32.80
C LEU A 216 -14.14 27.54 33.39
N ASP A 217 -14.86 28.34 34.19
CA ASP A 217 -16.15 27.94 34.78
C ASP A 217 -17.32 28.12 33.81
N ARG A 218 -17.24 29.10 32.89
CA ARG A 218 -18.12 29.15 31.70
C ARG A 218 -17.94 27.90 30.84
N PHE A 219 -16.70 27.42 30.67
CA PHE A 219 -16.43 26.18 29.93
C PHE A 219 -16.97 24.94 30.66
N LYS A 220 -16.73 24.79 31.98
CA LYS A 220 -17.34 23.73 32.80
C LYS A 220 -18.87 23.73 32.72
N LYS A 221 -19.52 24.90 32.87
CA LYS A 221 -20.98 25.02 32.74
C LYS A 221 -21.46 24.65 31.34
N LYS A 222 -20.76 25.06 30.26
CA LYS A 222 -21.07 24.63 28.89
C LYS A 222 -21.08 23.10 28.75
N ILE A 223 -20.09 22.40 29.31
CA ILE A 223 -20.03 20.93 29.25
C ILE A 223 -21.18 20.30 30.04
N ILE A 224 -21.43 20.72 31.28
CA ILE A 224 -22.52 20.19 32.12
C ILE A 224 -23.88 20.39 31.44
N TYR A 225 -24.10 21.56 30.84
CA TYR A 225 -25.33 21.90 30.15
C TYR A 225 -25.49 21.13 28.83
N PHE A 226 -24.42 20.97 28.05
CA PHE A 226 -24.40 20.11 26.84
C PHE A 226 -24.77 18.66 27.19
N ILE A 227 -24.26 18.11 28.29
CA ILE A 227 -24.61 16.76 28.76
C ILE A 227 -26.10 16.66 29.15
N LYS A 228 -26.66 17.68 29.82
CA LYS A 228 -28.11 17.73 30.10
C LYS A 228 -28.95 17.81 28.82
N ASP A 229 -28.57 18.68 27.88
CA ASP A 229 -29.27 18.86 26.61
C ASP A 229 -29.24 17.56 25.76
N ILE A 230 -28.18 16.73 25.85
CA ILE A 230 -28.13 15.36 25.29
C ILE A 230 -29.16 14.45 25.95
N ILE A 231 -29.19 14.37 27.28
CA ILE A 231 -30.04 13.43 28.02
C ILE A 231 -31.52 13.70 27.72
N GLU A 232 -31.96 14.95 27.73
CA GLU A 232 -33.35 15.31 27.39
C GLU A 232 -33.67 15.06 25.90
N THR A 233 -32.70 15.24 25.00
CA THR A 233 -32.88 14.88 23.59
C THR A 233 -33.08 13.37 23.40
N ILE A 234 -32.29 12.53 24.10
CA ILE A 234 -32.40 11.07 24.04
C ILE A 234 -33.77 10.64 24.58
N LYS A 235 -34.22 11.17 25.72
CA LYS A 235 -35.57 10.93 26.26
C LYS A 235 -36.68 11.32 25.27
N PHE A 236 -36.53 12.44 24.57
CA PHE A 236 -37.54 12.95 23.64
C PHE A 236 -37.70 12.09 22.37
N LYS A 237 -36.60 11.52 21.85
CA LYS A 237 -36.63 10.59 20.70
C LYS A 237 -35.62 9.45 20.88
N PRO A 238 -35.92 8.45 21.72
CA PRO A 238 -34.94 7.42 22.08
C PRO A 238 -34.55 6.55 20.89
N LYS A 239 -35.53 6.04 20.12
CA LYS A 239 -35.25 5.20 18.94
C LYS A 239 -34.34 5.89 17.92
N LEU A 240 -34.63 7.15 17.55
CA LEU A 240 -33.80 7.91 16.60
C LEU A 240 -32.40 8.18 17.15
N SER A 241 -32.30 8.57 18.43
CA SER A 241 -31.01 8.89 19.07
C SER A 241 -30.13 7.65 19.15
N ILE A 242 -30.68 6.52 19.61
CA ILE A 242 -29.97 5.23 19.69
C ILE A 242 -29.54 4.78 18.29
N THR A 243 -30.41 4.84 17.27
CA THR A 243 -30.02 4.47 15.89
C THR A 243 -28.88 5.35 15.36
N LEU A 244 -28.91 6.67 15.57
CA LEU A 244 -27.84 7.56 15.13
C LEU A 244 -26.53 7.32 15.90
N ILE A 245 -26.58 7.04 17.19
CA ILE A 245 -25.41 6.69 18.02
C ILE A 245 -24.80 5.35 17.54
N LEU A 246 -25.61 4.33 17.30
CA LEU A 246 -25.16 3.02 16.80
C LEU A 246 -24.53 3.12 15.40
N ILE A 247 -25.15 3.88 14.49
CA ILE A 247 -24.57 4.16 13.16
C ILE A 247 -23.25 4.93 13.31
N SER A 248 -23.17 5.88 14.24
CA SER A 248 -21.94 6.65 14.50
C SER A 248 -20.80 5.76 14.99
N LEU A 249 -21.07 4.88 15.96
CA LEU A 249 -20.11 3.89 16.47
C LEU A 249 -19.65 2.93 15.37
N LEU A 250 -20.60 2.38 14.59
CA LEU A 250 -20.31 1.47 13.48
C LEU A 250 -19.38 2.13 12.46
N ILE A 251 -19.70 3.34 11.99
CA ILE A 251 -18.88 4.07 11.00
C ILE A 251 -17.49 4.42 11.58
N SER A 252 -17.43 4.83 12.85
CA SER A 252 -16.17 5.19 13.53
C SER A 252 -15.19 4.03 13.72
N ILE A 253 -15.69 2.80 13.80
CA ILE A 253 -14.88 1.58 13.91
C ILE A 253 -14.60 1.02 12.52
N MET A 254 -15.61 0.95 11.67
CA MET A 254 -15.53 0.32 10.35
C MET A 254 -14.57 1.05 9.41
N ILE A 255 -14.54 2.39 9.38
CA ILE A 255 -13.67 3.11 8.44
C ILE A 255 -12.17 2.94 8.77
N PRO A 256 -11.70 3.11 10.03
CA PRO A 256 -10.32 2.77 10.39
C PRO A 256 -9.95 1.30 10.13
N VAL A 257 -10.83 0.35 10.45
CA VAL A 257 -10.57 -1.09 10.24
C VAL A 257 -10.49 -1.46 8.75
N LEU A 258 -11.40 -0.94 7.92
CA LEU A 258 -11.38 -1.18 6.47
C LEU A 258 -10.18 -0.53 5.79
N LEU A 259 -9.67 0.59 6.34
CA LEU A 259 -8.52 1.34 5.81
C LEU A 259 -7.20 1.04 6.55
N ASN A 260 -7.12 -0.01 7.36
CA ASN A 260 -5.87 -0.33 8.06
C ASN A 260 -4.82 -0.89 7.10
N ASP A 261 -3.55 -0.49 7.26
CA ASP A 261 -2.43 -0.95 6.44
C ASP A 261 -2.74 -0.91 4.94
N VAL A 262 -3.01 0.29 4.40
CA VAL A 262 -3.24 0.48 2.96
C VAL A 262 -1.93 0.19 2.24
N CYS A 263 -1.99 -0.75 1.31
CA CYS A 263 -1.00 -0.96 0.27
C CYS A 263 -1.50 -0.27 -1.00
N ILE A 264 -0.67 0.59 -1.58
CA ILE A 264 -0.77 1.03 -2.97
C ILE A 264 0.55 0.62 -3.60
N CYS A 265 0.49 -0.22 -4.63
CA CYS A 265 1.67 -0.78 -5.28
C CYS A 265 1.53 -0.59 -6.78
N SER A 266 2.63 -0.20 -7.43
CA SER A 266 2.69 0.11 -8.86
C SER A 266 2.93 -1.15 -9.72
N HIS A 267 2.91 -0.99 -11.05
CA HIS A 267 3.29 -1.99 -12.06
C HIS A 267 2.90 -3.47 -11.77
N PRO A 268 1.63 -3.88 -11.99
CA PRO A 268 0.46 -3.04 -12.30
C PRO A 268 -0.07 -2.33 -11.06
N MET A 269 -0.83 -1.24 -11.21
CA MET A 269 -1.39 -0.54 -10.05
C MET A 269 -2.43 -1.42 -9.33
N ASN A 270 -2.25 -1.65 -8.02
CA ASN A 270 -3.17 -2.41 -7.18
C ASN A 270 -3.28 -1.76 -5.78
N VAL A 271 -4.48 -1.77 -5.20
CA VAL A 271 -4.79 -1.19 -3.89
C VAL A 271 -5.43 -2.27 -3.00
N SER A 272 -4.91 -2.44 -1.79
CA SER A 272 -5.45 -3.39 -0.82
C SER A 272 -5.26 -2.89 0.61
N THR A 273 -6.06 -3.40 1.55
CA THR A 273 -5.95 -3.10 2.98
C THR A 273 -5.82 -4.39 3.78
N SER A 274 -5.45 -4.31 5.07
CA SER A 274 -5.35 -5.48 5.96
C SER A 274 -6.62 -6.33 5.90
N PHE A 275 -7.79 -5.69 5.91
CA PHE A 275 -9.08 -6.35 5.77
C PHE A 275 -9.21 -7.13 4.45
N THR A 276 -8.94 -6.50 3.30
CA THR A 276 -9.08 -7.18 2.00
C THR A 276 -8.04 -8.27 1.79
N ARG A 277 -6.81 -8.07 2.28
CA ARG A 277 -5.71 -9.04 2.18
C ARG A 277 -5.92 -10.28 3.05
N LYS A 278 -6.69 -10.16 4.14
CA LYS A 278 -7.08 -11.26 5.04
C LYS A 278 -8.34 -12.00 4.59
N LEU A 279 -9.28 -11.31 3.93
CA LEU A 279 -10.58 -11.87 3.54
C LEU A 279 -10.65 -12.43 2.11
N PHE A 280 -9.95 -11.82 1.14
CA PHE A 280 -10.14 -12.13 -0.29
C PHE A 280 -8.88 -12.66 -1.00
N GLN A 281 -7.77 -12.81 -0.28
CA GLN A 281 -6.49 -13.22 -0.86
C GLN A 281 -5.82 -14.24 0.04
N GLU A 282 -5.44 -15.39 -0.52
CA GLU A 282 -4.68 -16.40 0.21
C GLU A 282 -3.34 -15.84 0.74
N SER A 283 -2.81 -16.46 1.78
CA SER A 283 -1.44 -16.20 2.24
C SER A 283 -0.50 -17.21 1.62
N TYR A 284 0.56 -16.73 0.96
CA TYR A 284 1.70 -17.54 0.53
C TYR A 284 2.49 -18.13 1.72
N CYS A 285 2.25 -17.64 2.94
CA CYS A 285 2.90 -18.13 4.14
C CYS A 285 1.87 -18.55 5.17
N LYS A 286 1.79 -19.86 5.41
CA LYS A 286 0.76 -20.50 6.24
C LYS A 286 1.35 -21.05 7.53
N ASN A 287 0.51 -21.13 8.56
CA ASN A 287 0.86 -21.76 9.83
C ASN A 287 1.22 -23.24 9.61
N GLY A 288 2.38 -23.67 10.10
CA GLY A 288 2.87 -25.04 9.92
C GLY A 288 3.53 -25.35 8.58
N GLU A 289 3.95 -24.34 7.80
CA GLU A 289 4.63 -24.53 6.51
C GLU A 289 5.94 -23.70 6.38
N ILE A 290 6.85 -24.18 5.53
CA ILE A 290 7.94 -23.35 4.97
C ILE A 290 7.36 -22.58 3.79
N CYS A 291 7.47 -21.26 3.82
CA CYS A 291 6.77 -20.36 2.92
C CYS A 291 7.59 -20.02 1.66
N PHE A 292 8.90 -19.82 1.84
CA PHE A 292 9.86 -19.62 0.76
C PHE A 292 11.21 -20.20 1.17
N LEU A 293 11.95 -20.71 0.19
CA LEU A 293 13.31 -21.20 0.34
C LEU A 293 14.08 -20.83 -0.93
N TYR A 294 15.19 -20.11 -0.80
CA TYR A 294 16.01 -19.63 -1.92
C TYR A 294 17.46 -19.38 -1.49
N LEU A 295 18.36 -19.28 -2.48
CA LEU A 295 19.75 -18.92 -2.28
C LEU A 295 19.99 -17.46 -2.69
N THR A 296 20.78 -16.73 -1.90
CA THR A 296 21.42 -15.49 -2.34
C THR A 296 22.88 -15.75 -2.71
N LEU A 297 23.38 -15.04 -3.73
CA LEU A 297 24.78 -15.15 -4.14
C LEU A 297 25.69 -14.63 -3.00
N PRO A 298 26.67 -15.39 -2.50
CA PRO A 298 27.62 -14.94 -1.48
C PRO A 298 28.80 -14.19 -2.13
N LYS A 299 29.64 -13.55 -1.32
CA LYS A 299 30.87 -12.88 -1.78
C LYS A 299 31.81 -13.79 -2.59
N ASP A 300 32.00 -15.05 -2.20
CA ASP A 300 32.70 -16.08 -3.00
C ASP A 300 31.81 -17.32 -3.20
N ALA A 301 31.19 -17.40 -4.38
CA ALA A 301 30.31 -18.50 -4.76
C ALA A 301 31.04 -19.82 -5.05
N SER A 302 32.39 -19.87 -4.99
CA SER A 302 33.15 -21.12 -5.12
C SER A 302 33.26 -21.90 -3.82
N THR A 303 33.15 -21.24 -2.65
CA THR A 303 33.36 -21.88 -1.32
C THR A 303 32.23 -21.69 -0.32
N SER A 304 31.22 -20.85 -0.59
CA SER A 304 30.00 -20.74 0.22
C SER A 304 28.71 -20.59 -0.60
N MET A 305 27.56 -20.56 0.09
CA MET A 305 26.24 -20.12 -0.38
C MET A 305 25.43 -19.57 0.80
N VAL A 306 24.64 -18.50 0.61
CA VAL A 306 23.70 -18.04 1.65
C VAL A 306 22.31 -18.61 1.38
N LEU A 307 21.79 -19.38 2.34
CA LEU A 307 20.44 -19.97 2.30
C LEU A 307 19.47 -19.17 3.16
N GLN A 308 18.32 -18.80 2.58
CA GLN A 308 17.25 -18.09 3.26
C GLN A 308 15.95 -18.89 3.25
N ILE A 309 15.28 -18.93 4.40
CA ILE A 309 14.08 -19.75 4.67
C ILE A 309 13.04 -18.89 5.38
N HIS A 310 11.88 -18.69 4.76
CA HIS A 310 10.76 -17.93 5.34
C HIS A 310 9.77 -18.89 6.00
N THR A 311 9.34 -18.57 7.22
CA THR A 311 8.31 -19.33 7.95
C THR A 311 7.29 -18.42 8.61
N PHE A 312 6.07 -18.93 8.78
CA PHE A 312 5.02 -18.26 9.56
C PHE A 312 5.33 -18.32 11.06
N ASN A 313 5.65 -19.52 11.53
CA ASN A 313 5.97 -19.79 12.94
C ASN A 313 7.39 -19.35 13.29
N LYS A 314 7.60 -18.98 14.56
CA LYS A 314 8.94 -18.61 15.03
C LYS A 314 9.85 -19.84 15.06
N PRO A 315 11.03 -19.83 14.41
CA PRO A 315 11.96 -20.95 14.48
C PRO A 315 12.45 -21.17 15.92
N SER A 316 12.48 -22.43 16.35
CA SER A 316 13.16 -22.86 17.59
C SER A 316 14.45 -23.61 17.33
N ASN A 317 14.50 -24.38 16.25
CA ASN A 317 15.74 -24.94 15.71
C ASN A 317 15.57 -25.20 14.20
N ILE A 318 16.60 -25.00 13.41
CA ILE A 318 16.67 -25.40 12.00
C ILE A 318 17.96 -26.19 11.80
N ILE A 319 17.81 -27.46 11.43
CA ILE A 319 18.92 -28.33 11.05
C ILE A 319 18.92 -28.45 9.53
N ILE A 320 20.01 -28.00 8.91
CA ILE A 320 20.31 -28.33 7.51
C ILE A 320 21.23 -29.55 7.54
N THR A 321 20.93 -30.55 6.72
CA THR A 321 21.85 -31.67 6.45
C THR A 321 22.34 -31.53 5.02
N ILE A 322 23.64 -31.25 4.85
CA ILE A 322 24.28 -31.07 3.54
C ILE A 322 25.11 -32.33 3.21
N THR A 323 24.84 -32.92 2.04
CA THR A 323 25.56 -34.07 1.48
C THR A 323 26.26 -33.62 0.19
N LYS A 324 27.55 -33.97 0.02
CA LYS A 324 28.23 -33.85 -1.28
C LYS A 324 27.73 -34.93 -2.26
N ASN A 325 27.31 -34.56 -3.46
CA ASN A 325 26.89 -35.54 -4.47
C ASN A 325 28.13 -36.18 -5.14
N THR A 326 28.47 -37.40 -4.75
CA THR A 326 29.67 -38.14 -5.18
C THR A 326 29.50 -38.95 -6.47
N ASN A 327 28.67 -38.47 -7.42
CA ASN A 327 28.51 -39.13 -8.71
C ASN A 327 29.70 -38.85 -9.64
N THR A 328 30.46 -39.90 -9.92
CA THR A 328 31.69 -39.89 -10.72
C THR A 328 31.43 -39.56 -12.19
N THR A 329 32.22 -38.63 -12.74
CA THR A 329 32.31 -38.35 -14.18
C THR A 329 33.78 -38.37 -14.62
N GLY A 330 34.33 -39.58 -14.78
CA GLY A 330 35.67 -39.78 -15.31
C GLY A 330 36.30 -41.12 -14.92
N GLY A 331 36.81 -41.86 -15.92
CA GLY A 331 37.68 -43.02 -15.75
C GLY A 331 36.96 -44.35 -15.44
N GLY A 332 37.25 -45.38 -16.24
CA GLY A 332 36.89 -46.76 -15.92
C GLY A 332 38.00 -47.46 -15.13
N GLY A 333 37.62 -48.23 -14.10
CA GLY A 333 38.53 -49.02 -13.28
C GLY A 333 37.75 -49.66 -12.13
N GLY A 334 37.80 -50.98 -12.01
CA GLY A 334 36.99 -51.72 -11.03
C GLY A 334 37.59 -51.72 -9.62
N GLY A 335 36.73 -51.72 -8.61
CA GLY A 335 37.12 -51.84 -7.20
C GLY A 335 35.99 -51.36 -6.29
N GLY A 336 35.40 -52.28 -5.50
CA GLY A 336 34.30 -51.95 -4.60
C GLY A 336 34.77 -51.20 -3.35
N GLY A 337 34.13 -50.07 -3.04
CA GLY A 337 34.29 -49.32 -1.80
C GLY A 337 33.07 -48.44 -1.60
N GLY A 338 32.55 -48.36 -0.37
CA GLY A 338 31.24 -47.73 -0.10
C GLY A 338 31.20 -46.24 -0.48
N SER A 339 30.13 -45.81 -1.14
CA SER A 339 29.86 -44.40 -1.42
C SER A 339 29.52 -43.66 -0.13
N GLY A 340 30.55 -43.20 0.58
CA GLY A 340 30.40 -42.34 1.75
C GLY A 340 29.72 -41.03 1.37
N GLU A 341 28.56 -40.76 1.97
CA GLU A 341 28.02 -39.40 2.00
C GLU A 341 28.87 -38.58 2.97
N ASP A 342 29.72 -37.70 2.43
CA ASP A 342 30.36 -36.62 3.20
C ASP A 342 29.24 -35.68 3.73
N ILE A 343 28.71 -36.00 4.92
CA ILE A 343 27.76 -35.14 5.67
C ILE A 343 28.59 -34.03 6.34
N ILE A 344 28.49 -32.81 5.83
CA ILE A 344 29.51 -31.78 6.09
C ILE A 344 29.26 -30.96 7.36
N SER A 345 28.02 -30.60 7.70
CA SER A 345 27.72 -29.89 8.95
C SER A 345 26.24 -29.91 9.34
N ILE A 346 25.99 -29.53 10.60
CA ILE A 346 24.73 -28.90 11.03
C ILE A 346 25.03 -27.40 11.17
N SER A 347 24.42 -26.59 10.33
CA SER A 347 24.61 -25.14 10.32
C SER A 347 23.88 -24.45 11.48
N LYS A 348 24.49 -23.41 12.08
CA LYS A 348 23.73 -22.46 12.93
C LYS A 348 22.86 -21.58 12.04
N PHE A 349 21.60 -21.38 12.44
CA PHE A 349 20.71 -20.39 11.84
C PHE A 349 20.60 -19.18 12.78
N ASN A 350 20.43 -18.01 12.18
CA ASN A 350 19.89 -16.81 12.84
C ASN A 350 18.57 -16.45 12.16
N PHE A 351 17.75 -15.56 12.75
CA PHE A 351 16.49 -15.16 12.12
C PHE A 351 16.09 -13.71 12.37
N ILE A 352 15.44 -13.12 11.37
CA ILE A 352 14.83 -11.79 11.39
C ILE A 352 13.32 -11.97 11.60
N SER A 353 12.71 -11.21 12.52
CA SER A 353 11.24 -11.11 12.61
C SER A 353 10.75 -9.89 11.84
N MET A 354 9.83 -10.10 10.89
CA MET A 354 9.24 -9.03 10.08
C MET A 354 8.00 -8.39 10.72
N SER A 355 7.70 -8.73 11.98
CA SER A 355 6.52 -8.28 12.74
C SER A 355 6.40 -6.76 12.93
N LYS A 356 7.47 -5.99 12.69
CA LYS A 356 7.45 -4.51 12.69
C LYS A 356 7.04 -3.90 11.33
N ILE A 357 6.74 -4.72 10.33
CA ILE A 357 6.50 -4.31 8.93
C ILE A 357 5.30 -5.07 8.34
N ILE A 358 5.21 -6.38 8.60
CA ILE A 358 4.11 -7.23 8.17
C ILE A 358 3.14 -7.43 9.35
N ASN A 359 2.16 -6.53 9.44
CA ASN A 359 1.11 -6.56 10.46
C ASN A 359 0.04 -7.65 10.20
N ASP A 360 0.00 -8.21 8.98
CA ASP A 360 -1.09 -9.09 8.56
C ASP A 360 -0.93 -10.56 8.96
N TYR A 361 0.28 -11.09 8.83
CA TYR A 361 0.62 -12.48 9.12
C TYR A 361 2.05 -12.52 9.68
N PRO A 362 2.29 -13.26 10.79
CA PRO A 362 3.63 -13.58 11.25
C PRO A 362 4.55 -14.04 10.12
N ARG A 363 5.78 -13.52 10.14
CA ARG A 363 6.84 -13.87 9.18
C ARG A 363 8.20 -13.78 9.87
N TYR A 364 8.94 -14.86 9.77
CA TYR A 364 10.32 -14.97 10.22
C TYR A 364 11.19 -15.40 9.02
N ILE A 365 12.33 -14.74 8.85
CA ILE A 365 13.31 -15.04 7.81
C ILE A 365 14.51 -15.62 8.51
N SER A 366 14.69 -16.93 8.40
CA SER A 366 15.88 -17.60 8.90
C SER A 366 16.95 -17.58 7.82
N TYR A 367 18.17 -17.22 8.18
CA TYR A 367 19.29 -17.16 7.26
C TYR A 367 20.46 -17.98 7.80
N ILE A 368 21.17 -18.61 6.86
CA ILE A 368 22.12 -19.68 7.12
C ILE A 368 23.27 -19.53 6.14
N ASP A 369 24.49 -19.45 6.65
CA ASP A 369 25.69 -19.46 5.82
C ASP A 369 26.20 -20.89 5.62
N LEU A 370 26.34 -21.31 4.37
CA LEU A 370 26.80 -22.64 3.97
C LEU A 370 28.27 -22.54 3.58
N ILE A 371 29.15 -22.30 4.56
CA ILE A 371 30.60 -22.10 4.35
C ILE A 371 31.41 -23.40 4.29
N GLY A 372 32.64 -23.31 3.79
CA GLY A 372 33.60 -24.43 3.79
C GLY A 372 33.31 -25.50 2.73
N LEU A 373 32.56 -25.13 1.69
CA LEU A 373 32.22 -26.01 0.59
C LEU A 373 33.41 -26.17 -0.37
N LYS A 374 33.45 -27.30 -1.07
CA LYS A 374 34.43 -27.55 -2.15
C LYS A 374 33.90 -26.90 -3.44
N GLU A 375 34.80 -26.34 -4.25
CA GLU A 375 34.45 -25.71 -5.53
C GLU A 375 33.85 -26.70 -6.55
N ASN A 376 33.19 -26.16 -7.58
CA ASN A 376 32.64 -26.88 -8.74
C ASN A 376 31.76 -28.10 -8.39
N THR A 377 31.21 -28.16 -7.17
CA THR A 377 30.65 -29.36 -6.57
C THR A 377 29.13 -29.24 -6.47
N ASN A 378 28.44 -30.28 -6.95
CA ASN A 378 27.00 -30.44 -6.71
C ASN A 378 26.76 -30.89 -5.26
N TYR A 379 25.87 -30.18 -4.58
CA TYR A 379 25.43 -30.46 -3.22
C TYR A 379 23.94 -30.78 -3.21
N SER A 380 23.54 -31.75 -2.38
CA SER A 380 22.16 -31.93 -1.96
C SER A 380 22.00 -31.51 -0.51
N PHE A 381 20.86 -30.95 -0.14
CA PHE A 381 20.53 -30.71 1.26
C PHE A 381 19.06 -30.96 1.59
N LYS A 382 18.82 -31.24 2.88
CA LYS A 382 17.49 -31.39 3.48
C LYS A 382 17.35 -30.36 4.60
N VAL A 383 16.17 -29.77 4.72
CA VAL A 383 15.81 -28.86 5.81
C VAL A 383 15.01 -29.63 6.85
N ASN A 384 15.31 -29.41 8.13
CA ASN A 384 14.48 -29.83 9.26
C ASN A 384 14.25 -28.61 10.16
N PHE A 385 13.19 -27.86 9.86
CA PHE A 385 12.71 -26.74 10.69
C PHE A 385 11.88 -27.27 11.86
N THR A 386 11.99 -26.65 13.02
CA THR A 386 11.11 -26.89 14.17
C THR A 386 10.64 -25.57 14.76
N SER A 387 9.41 -25.55 15.28
CA SER A 387 8.91 -24.48 16.15
C SER A 387 8.19 -25.06 17.36
N LYS A 388 8.38 -24.43 18.53
CA LYS A 388 7.64 -24.72 19.77
C LYS A 388 6.12 -24.53 19.61
N GLU A 389 5.68 -23.73 18.64
CA GLU A 389 4.28 -23.41 18.38
C GLU A 389 3.50 -24.59 17.76
N ILE A 390 4.15 -25.36 16.88
CA ILE A 390 3.51 -26.41 16.07
C ILE A 390 3.84 -27.84 16.52
N GLN A 391 4.82 -28.01 17.42
CA GLN A 391 5.27 -29.30 17.97
C GLN A 391 5.63 -30.37 16.92
N LYS A 392 5.98 -29.93 15.70
CA LYS A 392 6.22 -30.75 14.51
C LYS A 392 7.48 -30.26 13.79
N THR A 393 8.24 -31.20 13.22
CA THR A 393 9.32 -30.89 12.27
C THR A 393 8.74 -30.67 10.87
N LEU A 394 9.14 -29.58 10.21
CA LEU A 394 8.82 -29.31 8.81
C LEU A 394 10.07 -29.54 7.97
N ASN A 395 9.91 -30.36 6.91
CA ASN A 395 11.01 -30.78 6.05
C ASN A 395 10.65 -30.74 4.55
N THR A 396 9.58 -30.03 4.20
CA THR A 396 9.11 -29.84 2.83
C THR A 396 8.89 -28.36 2.49
N TYR A 397 9.12 -28.01 1.23
CA TYR A 397 8.71 -26.76 0.61
C TYR A 397 8.15 -27.09 -0.79
N ASP A 398 6.94 -26.64 -1.11
CA ASP A 398 6.24 -26.94 -2.37
C ASP A 398 6.24 -28.44 -2.74
N GLY A 399 5.99 -29.29 -1.74
CA GLY A 399 6.02 -30.76 -1.85
C GLY A 399 7.42 -31.40 -1.93
N VAL A 400 8.48 -30.62 -2.15
CA VAL A 400 9.87 -31.08 -2.27
C VAL A 400 10.52 -31.19 -0.88
N ASN A 401 11.24 -32.28 -0.63
CA ASN A 401 12.03 -32.50 0.61
C ASN A 401 13.56 -32.57 0.38
N LEU A 402 14.01 -32.49 -0.87
CA LEU A 402 15.41 -32.57 -1.27
C LEU A 402 15.76 -31.40 -2.18
N PHE A 403 16.63 -30.53 -1.72
CA PHE A 403 17.09 -29.36 -2.45
C PHE A 403 18.50 -29.61 -2.97
N GLN A 404 18.86 -29.00 -4.08
CA GLN A 404 20.19 -29.11 -4.69
C GLN A 404 20.73 -27.75 -5.08
N PHE A 405 22.06 -27.62 -5.12
CA PHE A 405 22.75 -26.47 -5.68
C PHE A 405 24.15 -26.88 -6.15
N LYS A 406 24.89 -25.95 -6.75
CA LYS A 406 26.27 -26.17 -7.15
C LYS A 406 27.14 -24.97 -6.77
N THR A 407 28.30 -25.22 -6.17
CA THR A 407 29.34 -24.20 -5.99
C THR A 407 30.05 -23.90 -7.31
N PHE A 408 30.44 -22.65 -7.53
CA PHE A 408 31.12 -22.23 -8.75
C PHE A 408 32.57 -22.74 -8.75
N SER A 409 33.26 -22.62 -9.89
CA SER A 409 34.67 -22.99 -9.97
C SER A 409 35.58 -21.76 -9.88
N ASN A 410 36.66 -21.91 -9.14
CA ASN A 410 37.77 -20.98 -9.06
C ASN A 410 38.90 -21.35 -10.04
N GLN A 411 38.69 -22.34 -10.94
CA GLN A 411 39.61 -22.67 -12.02
C GLN A 411 39.56 -21.63 -13.16
N SER A 412 40.71 -21.31 -13.77
CA SER A 412 40.83 -20.20 -14.74
C SER A 412 40.18 -20.46 -16.10
N ASP A 413 39.99 -21.73 -16.46
CA ASP A 413 39.33 -22.21 -17.68
C ASP A 413 37.81 -22.38 -17.52
N SER A 414 37.27 -22.07 -16.34
CA SER A 414 35.84 -22.18 -16.07
C SER A 414 35.00 -21.26 -16.97
N ILE A 415 33.76 -21.68 -17.18
CA ILE A 415 32.74 -20.91 -17.91
C ILE A 415 31.62 -20.63 -16.92
N ILE A 416 31.35 -19.36 -16.64
CA ILE A 416 30.24 -18.94 -15.80
C ILE A 416 29.12 -18.35 -16.66
N LYS A 417 27.88 -18.76 -16.39
CA LYS A 417 26.68 -18.31 -17.11
C LYS A 417 25.72 -17.62 -16.15
N PHE A 418 25.19 -16.46 -16.54
CA PHE A 418 24.09 -15.83 -15.80
C PHE A 418 23.16 -15.07 -16.74
N VAL A 419 21.96 -14.76 -16.24
CA VAL A 419 21.05 -13.83 -16.92
C VAL A 419 20.89 -12.55 -16.12
N SER A 420 20.69 -11.44 -16.81
CA SER A 420 20.51 -10.12 -16.23
C SER A 420 19.28 -9.40 -16.80
N GLY A 421 18.54 -8.72 -15.93
CA GLY A 421 17.43 -7.84 -16.25
C GLY A 421 17.07 -6.95 -15.06
N GLY A 422 15.88 -6.38 -15.08
CA GLY A 422 15.35 -5.50 -14.04
C GLY A 422 13.85 -5.26 -14.28
N ASP A 423 13.20 -4.54 -13.36
CA ASP A 423 11.89 -3.95 -13.61
C ASP A 423 10.79 -5.02 -13.84
N ILE A 424 10.64 -5.94 -12.87
CA ILE A 424 9.92 -7.21 -13.07
C ILE A 424 8.40 -7.06 -12.94
N VAL A 425 7.69 -7.23 -14.07
CA VAL A 425 6.22 -7.33 -14.10
C VAL A 425 5.81 -8.75 -14.49
N ILE A 426 5.16 -9.47 -13.57
CA ILE A 426 4.72 -10.86 -13.77
C ILE A 426 3.52 -10.89 -14.75
N ASN A 427 3.77 -11.19 -16.01
CA ASN A 427 2.77 -11.30 -17.07
C ASN A 427 3.09 -12.50 -17.98
N LYS A 428 2.71 -12.49 -19.27
CA LYS A 428 3.10 -13.56 -20.21
C LYS A 428 4.59 -13.47 -20.54
N ASP A 429 5.04 -12.28 -20.94
CA ASP A 429 6.38 -12.04 -21.48
C ASP A 429 7.48 -12.36 -20.46
N SER A 430 7.35 -11.93 -19.21
CA SER A 430 8.33 -12.27 -18.17
C SER A 430 8.37 -13.77 -17.86
N LYS A 431 7.24 -14.48 -17.96
CA LYS A 431 7.20 -15.94 -17.80
C LYS A 431 7.85 -16.66 -18.97
N ASP A 432 7.67 -16.18 -20.20
CA ASP A 432 8.28 -16.80 -21.39
C ASP A 432 9.78 -16.51 -21.45
N LEU A 433 10.22 -15.28 -21.16
CA LEU A 433 11.64 -14.95 -20.93
C LEU A 433 12.28 -15.83 -19.84
N ALA A 434 11.61 -16.01 -18.69
CA ALA A 434 12.14 -16.84 -17.60
C ALA A 434 12.22 -18.34 -17.97
N LYS A 435 11.26 -18.87 -18.74
CA LYS A 435 11.36 -20.22 -19.34
C LYS A 435 12.57 -20.33 -20.27
N HIS A 436 12.77 -19.35 -21.16
CA HIS A 436 13.91 -19.35 -22.08
C HIS A 436 15.26 -19.28 -21.33
N ALA A 437 15.36 -18.48 -20.28
CA ALA A 437 16.52 -18.47 -19.39
C ALA A 437 16.76 -19.84 -18.75
N SER A 438 15.74 -20.40 -18.09
CA SER A 438 15.85 -21.65 -17.33
C SER A 438 16.14 -22.88 -18.21
N ILE A 439 15.36 -23.06 -19.28
CA ILE A 439 15.38 -24.26 -20.13
C ILE A 439 16.48 -24.19 -21.19
N ASN A 440 16.60 -23.07 -21.91
CA ASN A 440 17.49 -23.01 -23.09
C ASN A 440 18.93 -22.62 -22.74
N PHE A 441 19.14 -21.90 -21.62
CA PHE A 441 20.44 -21.39 -21.23
C PHE A 441 20.99 -22.02 -19.94
N ASN A 442 20.12 -22.37 -18.99
CA ASN A 442 20.46 -22.96 -17.68
C ASN A 442 21.57 -22.16 -16.95
N PRO A 443 21.32 -20.88 -16.58
CA PRO A 443 22.31 -20.04 -15.94
C PRO A 443 22.72 -20.59 -14.57
N ASP A 444 23.95 -20.32 -14.13
CA ASP A 444 24.43 -20.67 -12.80
C ASP A 444 23.79 -19.79 -11.71
N PHE A 445 23.52 -18.51 -12.00
CA PHE A 445 22.79 -17.57 -11.13
C PHE A 445 21.97 -16.52 -11.90
N ILE A 446 21.16 -15.75 -11.17
CA ILE A 446 20.21 -14.76 -11.69
C ILE A 446 20.62 -13.37 -11.18
N VAL A 447 20.61 -12.36 -12.06
CA VAL A 447 20.85 -10.94 -11.72
C VAL A 447 19.61 -10.11 -12.00
N VAL A 448 19.18 -9.30 -11.03
CA VAL A 448 18.10 -8.31 -11.20
C VAL A 448 18.55 -6.94 -10.69
N GLY A 449 18.65 -5.95 -11.57
CA GLY A 449 19.13 -4.61 -11.24
C GLY A 449 18.04 -3.67 -10.72
N GLY A 450 17.39 -4.04 -9.61
CA GLY A 450 16.36 -3.22 -8.96
C GLY A 450 14.97 -3.30 -9.59
N ASP A 451 14.02 -2.64 -8.91
CA ASP A 451 12.58 -2.61 -9.22
C ASP A 451 12.02 -4.02 -9.43
N VAL A 452 12.25 -4.81 -8.39
CA VAL A 452 12.01 -6.25 -8.33
C VAL A 452 10.53 -6.51 -8.07
N VAL A 453 9.88 -5.76 -7.18
CA VAL A 453 8.51 -6.10 -6.74
C VAL A 453 7.45 -5.00 -6.80
N TYR A 454 7.87 -3.74 -6.84
CA TYR A 454 7.00 -2.55 -6.84
C TYR A 454 6.13 -2.44 -5.56
N GLU A 455 6.74 -2.47 -4.38
CA GLU A 455 6.06 -2.18 -3.10
C GLU A 455 6.04 -0.69 -2.73
N ASP A 456 6.69 0.17 -3.52
CA ASP A 456 6.75 1.63 -3.37
C ASP A 456 7.26 2.10 -1.97
N GLY A 457 8.10 1.29 -1.30
CA GLY A 457 8.58 1.51 0.07
C GLY A 457 7.54 1.21 1.18
N ILE A 458 6.44 0.51 0.86
CA ILE A 458 5.27 0.37 1.74
C ILE A 458 5.19 -1.06 2.32
N GLY A 459 5.39 -1.19 3.64
CA GLY A 459 5.40 -2.48 4.34
C GLY A 459 4.12 -3.32 4.23
N SER A 460 2.95 -2.69 4.08
CA SER A 460 1.68 -3.38 3.85
C SER A 460 1.59 -4.06 2.47
N CYS A 461 2.49 -3.74 1.53
CA CYS A 461 2.57 -4.34 0.20
C CYS A 461 3.44 -5.61 0.14
N TYR A 462 3.83 -6.19 1.28
CA TYR A 462 4.67 -7.39 1.38
C TYR A 462 4.28 -8.57 0.46
N LYS A 463 3.00 -8.74 0.09
CA LYS A 463 2.56 -9.79 -0.83
C LYS A 463 3.22 -9.67 -2.23
N ARG A 464 3.71 -8.48 -2.62
CA ARG A 464 4.53 -8.31 -3.84
C ARG A 464 5.84 -9.08 -3.77
N TRP A 465 6.48 -9.17 -2.61
CA TRP A 465 7.64 -10.03 -2.42
C TRP A 465 7.26 -11.51 -2.47
N ASP A 466 6.14 -11.88 -1.84
CA ASP A 466 5.65 -13.26 -1.88
C ASP A 466 5.36 -13.72 -3.33
N GLU A 467 4.75 -12.87 -4.16
CA GLU A 467 4.54 -13.09 -5.60
C GLU A 467 5.86 -13.32 -6.35
N LYS A 468 6.88 -12.48 -6.14
CA LYS A 468 8.14 -12.56 -6.90
C LYS A 468 9.06 -13.68 -6.41
N LEU A 469 9.10 -13.98 -5.12
CA LEU A 469 9.77 -15.17 -4.60
C LEU A 469 9.13 -16.45 -5.17
N SER A 470 7.80 -16.49 -5.29
CA SER A 470 7.10 -17.57 -5.99
C SER A 470 7.47 -17.64 -7.47
N PHE A 471 7.59 -16.50 -8.17
CA PHE A 471 8.04 -16.45 -9.57
C PHE A 471 9.47 -17.01 -9.76
N PHE A 472 10.46 -16.56 -8.96
CA PHE A 472 11.82 -17.09 -9.05
C PHE A 472 11.86 -18.60 -8.82
N ASN A 473 11.18 -19.09 -7.77
CA ASN A 473 11.15 -20.50 -7.41
C ASN A 473 10.36 -21.37 -8.40
N THR A 474 9.42 -20.80 -9.16
CA THR A 474 8.64 -21.50 -10.20
C THR A 474 9.41 -21.61 -11.52
N TYR A 475 10.13 -20.57 -11.93
CA TYR A 475 10.69 -20.49 -13.28
C TYR A 475 12.19 -20.79 -13.37
N PHE A 476 13.01 -20.39 -12.39
CA PHE A 476 14.47 -20.53 -12.49
C PHE A 476 15.03 -21.74 -11.74
N ASN A 477 14.33 -22.25 -10.72
CA ASN A 477 14.74 -23.46 -10.04
C ASN A 477 14.23 -24.69 -10.81
N LEU A 478 15.10 -25.68 -11.04
CA LEU A 478 14.76 -26.84 -11.86
C LEU A 478 14.20 -27.97 -10.98
N LYS A 479 12.96 -28.38 -11.23
CA LYS A 479 12.37 -29.59 -10.61
C LYS A 479 12.89 -30.83 -11.32
N ILE A 480 13.78 -31.57 -10.66
CA ILE A 480 14.36 -32.82 -11.13
C ILE A 480 13.46 -33.97 -10.64
N SER A 481 12.85 -34.70 -11.57
CA SER A 481 12.09 -35.91 -11.27
C SER A 481 13.03 -37.11 -11.20
N ASN A 482 13.06 -37.82 -10.06
CA ASN A 482 13.80 -39.07 -9.94
C ASN A 482 12.93 -40.24 -10.40
N ASN A 483 13.19 -40.75 -11.61
CA ASN A 483 12.41 -41.84 -12.24
C ASN A 483 12.28 -43.12 -11.38
N ASN A 484 13.14 -43.31 -10.38
CA ASN A 484 13.15 -44.48 -9.50
C ASN A 484 12.23 -44.33 -8.25
N SER A 485 11.51 -43.21 -8.08
CA SER A 485 10.51 -43.05 -7.01
C SER A 485 9.51 -41.93 -7.32
N SER A 486 8.26 -42.31 -7.62
CA SER A 486 7.15 -41.45 -8.05
C SER A 486 6.74 -40.31 -7.08
N SER A 487 7.37 -40.24 -5.91
CA SER A 487 7.10 -39.24 -4.85
C SER A 487 8.31 -38.38 -4.49
N SER A 488 9.47 -38.57 -5.13
CA SER A 488 10.76 -37.96 -4.73
C SER A 488 11.35 -37.04 -5.80
N SER A 489 10.64 -35.96 -6.12
CA SER A 489 11.24 -34.85 -6.89
C SER A 489 12.21 -34.03 -6.03
N SER A 490 13.27 -33.49 -6.63
CA SER A 490 14.20 -32.55 -6.00
C SER A 490 14.20 -31.21 -6.72
N LEU A 491 14.56 -30.14 -6.01
CA LEU A 491 14.56 -28.77 -6.54
C LEU A 491 15.99 -28.23 -6.58
N PHE A 492 16.53 -28.03 -7.78
CA PHE A 492 17.84 -27.41 -7.98
C PHE A 492 17.68 -25.88 -7.93
N LEU A 493 18.30 -25.26 -6.92
CA LEU A 493 18.23 -23.84 -6.64
C LEU A 493 19.29 -23.07 -7.43
N LYS A 494 18.93 -21.89 -7.92
CA LYS A 494 19.86 -20.92 -8.51
C LYS A 494 20.04 -19.74 -7.54
N PRO A 495 21.27 -19.30 -7.23
CA PRO A 495 21.48 -18.08 -6.45
C PRO A 495 20.90 -16.85 -7.13
N ILE A 496 20.37 -15.93 -6.34
CA ILE A 496 19.85 -14.63 -6.79
C ILE A 496 20.82 -13.53 -6.33
N LEU A 497 21.15 -12.61 -7.24
CA LEU A 497 21.78 -11.32 -6.97
C LEU A 497 20.79 -10.20 -7.31
N LEU A 498 20.63 -9.23 -6.41
CA LEU A 498 19.79 -8.04 -6.64
C LEU A 498 20.60 -6.75 -6.46
N SER A 499 20.40 -5.77 -7.33
CA SER A 499 20.58 -4.34 -6.97
C SER A 499 19.31 -3.79 -6.34
N ILE A 500 19.40 -2.64 -5.67
CA ILE A 500 18.23 -1.92 -5.17
C ILE A 500 17.71 -0.95 -6.25
N GLY A 501 16.40 -0.92 -6.48
CA GLY A 501 15.73 0.08 -7.31
C GLY A 501 14.94 1.09 -6.48
N ASN A 502 14.44 2.16 -7.11
CA ASN A 502 13.74 3.21 -6.37
C ASN A 502 12.37 2.77 -5.85
N HIS A 503 11.75 1.72 -6.37
CA HIS A 503 10.49 1.21 -5.83
C HIS A 503 10.67 0.38 -4.54
N GLU A 504 11.82 -0.26 -4.33
CA GLU A 504 12.14 -0.92 -3.05
C GLU A 504 12.24 0.08 -1.87
N ALA A 505 12.60 1.34 -2.16
CA ALA A 505 12.70 2.43 -1.18
C ALA A 505 11.55 3.45 -1.25
N GLY A 506 10.77 3.43 -2.33
CA GLY A 506 9.70 4.39 -2.62
C GLY A 506 10.17 5.74 -3.21
N ALA A 507 11.46 5.93 -3.47
CA ALA A 507 12.08 7.06 -4.19
C ALA A 507 13.61 6.89 -4.26
N PHE A 508 14.32 7.84 -4.87
CA PHE A 508 15.77 8.03 -4.76
C PHE A 508 16.13 8.92 -3.55
N TYR A 509 17.37 8.84 -3.07
CA TYR A 509 17.92 9.60 -1.93
C TYR A 509 17.14 9.36 -0.62
N GLN A 510 16.84 8.08 -0.33
CA GLN A 510 16.13 7.61 0.86
C GLN A 510 17.10 7.09 1.92
N THR A 511 16.60 6.83 3.13
CA THR A 511 17.38 6.21 4.20
C THR A 511 17.13 4.71 4.29
N HIS A 512 18.07 3.94 4.84
CA HIS A 512 17.91 2.49 5.10
C HIS A 512 16.63 2.17 5.92
N LYS A 513 16.15 3.11 6.75
CA LYS A 513 14.88 2.98 7.51
C LYS A 513 13.61 2.99 6.65
N GLN A 514 13.68 3.52 5.44
CA GLN A 514 12.58 3.62 4.49
C GLN A 514 12.52 2.44 3.52
N VAL A 515 13.52 1.54 3.56
CA VAL A 515 13.57 0.31 2.76
C VAL A 515 13.06 -0.86 3.61
N PRO A 516 11.78 -1.27 3.49
CA PRO A 516 11.20 -2.27 4.39
C PRO A 516 11.84 -3.66 4.26
N PHE A 517 12.12 -4.11 3.03
CA PHE A 517 12.36 -5.53 2.73
C PHE A 517 13.77 -5.87 2.24
N TYR A 518 14.32 -5.15 1.25
CA TYR A 518 15.57 -5.50 0.54
C TYR A 518 16.68 -6.03 1.47
N PHE A 519 17.14 -5.22 2.42
CA PHE A 519 18.21 -5.54 3.38
C PHE A 519 17.92 -6.71 4.35
N LYS A 520 16.70 -7.25 4.37
CA LYS A 520 16.24 -8.33 5.25
C LYS A 520 15.84 -9.59 4.48
N TYR A 521 15.42 -9.44 3.22
CA TYR A 521 15.06 -10.52 2.31
C TYR A 521 16.25 -10.98 1.46
N PHE A 522 17.28 -10.14 1.28
CA PHE A 522 18.41 -10.43 0.40
C PHE A 522 19.74 -10.16 1.12
N LEU A 523 20.32 -11.24 1.64
CA LEU A 523 21.56 -11.23 2.42
C LEU A 523 22.69 -11.80 1.56
N PHE A 524 23.59 -10.93 1.14
CA PHE A 524 24.70 -11.22 0.22
C PHE A 524 26.03 -11.48 0.94
N GLU A 525 26.16 -10.96 2.16
CA GLU A 525 27.32 -11.11 3.04
C GLU A 525 26.82 -11.14 4.50
N LEU A 526 27.41 -12.01 5.32
CA LEU A 526 26.99 -12.27 6.70
C LEU A 526 28.09 -12.02 7.74
N ASP A 527 29.32 -11.73 7.30
CA ASP A 527 30.51 -11.66 8.14
C ASP A 527 30.37 -10.64 9.29
N GLY A 528 30.36 -11.17 10.52
CA GLY A 528 30.19 -10.41 11.77
C GLY A 528 28.74 -10.16 12.22
N PHE A 529 27.74 -10.25 11.33
CA PHE A 529 26.38 -9.79 11.60
C PHE A 529 25.48 -10.83 12.29
N LYS A 530 25.66 -11.02 13.61
CA LYS A 530 24.88 -11.97 14.43
C LYS A 530 23.36 -11.86 14.29
N ASP A 531 22.83 -10.64 14.25
CA ASP A 531 21.38 -10.40 14.29
C ASP A 531 20.78 -10.06 12.91
N GLY A 532 21.61 -9.93 11.87
CA GLY A 532 21.19 -9.71 10.48
C GLY A 532 20.57 -8.34 10.17
N ILE A 533 20.12 -7.61 11.20
CA ILE A 533 19.53 -6.28 11.13
C ILE A 533 20.56 -5.25 11.64
N ASP A 534 21.48 -4.85 10.78
CA ASP A 534 22.26 -3.62 10.97
C ASP A 534 21.72 -2.56 10.01
N GLU A 535 21.51 -1.34 10.52
CA GLU A 535 21.07 -0.18 9.74
C GLU A 535 22.23 0.44 8.92
N ASN A 536 23.47 -0.01 9.17
CA ASN A 536 24.68 0.38 8.45
C ASN A 536 25.02 -0.57 7.28
N LYS A 537 24.11 -1.48 6.88
CA LYS A 537 24.35 -2.36 5.73
C LYS A 537 24.38 -1.56 4.43
N ASN A 538 25.44 -1.78 3.65
CA ASN A 538 25.58 -1.19 2.32
C ASN A 538 24.48 -1.69 1.38
N SER A 539 23.97 -0.80 0.54
CA SER A 539 23.07 -1.12 -0.58
C SER A 539 23.79 -1.64 -1.83
N TYR A 540 25.11 -1.84 -1.71
CA TYR A 540 26.05 -2.19 -2.77
C TYR A 540 27.02 -3.27 -2.27
N HIS A 541 27.45 -4.15 -3.17
CA HIS A 541 28.18 -5.39 -2.85
C HIS A 541 28.96 -5.92 -4.05
N ILE A 542 29.95 -6.79 -3.80
CA ILE A 542 30.81 -7.38 -4.83
C ILE A 542 30.92 -8.88 -4.64
N HIS A 543 30.90 -9.61 -5.75
CA HIS A 543 30.88 -11.06 -5.80
C HIS A 543 31.95 -11.60 -6.75
N LYS A 544 32.74 -12.55 -6.27
CA LYS A 544 33.61 -13.39 -7.08
C LYS A 544 32.80 -14.56 -7.61
N ILE A 545 32.70 -14.67 -8.95
CA ILE A 545 31.90 -15.69 -9.62
C ILE A 545 32.75 -16.70 -10.42
N ALA A 546 34.03 -16.38 -10.62
CA ALA A 546 35.10 -17.27 -11.04
C ALA A 546 36.43 -16.68 -10.56
N SER A 547 37.56 -17.38 -10.70
CA SER A 547 38.89 -16.75 -10.48
C SER A 547 39.16 -15.59 -11.44
N HIS A 548 38.54 -15.61 -12.62
CA HIS A 548 38.73 -14.62 -13.68
C HIS A 548 37.62 -13.56 -13.79
N THR A 549 36.51 -13.65 -13.05
CA THR A 549 35.39 -12.70 -13.17
C THR A 549 34.74 -12.40 -11.82
N SER A 550 34.44 -11.11 -11.61
CA SER A 550 33.60 -10.63 -10.51
C SER A 550 32.43 -9.81 -11.04
N ILE A 551 31.33 -9.77 -10.30
CA ILE A 551 30.20 -8.87 -10.55
C ILE A 551 29.99 -7.96 -9.33
N THR A 552 29.76 -6.67 -9.59
CA THR A 552 29.54 -5.65 -8.56
C THR A 552 28.13 -5.10 -8.70
N SER A 553 27.35 -5.14 -7.62
CA SER A 553 26.06 -4.47 -7.52
C SER A 553 26.28 -3.09 -6.91
N LEU A 554 25.87 -2.02 -7.61
CA LEU A 554 25.94 -0.65 -7.10
C LEU A 554 24.54 -0.09 -6.87
N ASP A 555 24.46 0.86 -5.94
CA ASP A 555 23.27 1.63 -5.65
C ASP A 555 23.25 2.91 -6.48
N SER A 556 22.25 3.07 -7.35
CA SER A 556 22.09 4.25 -8.19
C SER A 556 21.42 5.41 -7.43
N CYS A 557 22.03 5.87 -6.33
CA CYS A 557 21.51 6.93 -5.46
C CYS A 557 20.13 6.65 -4.83
N VAL A 558 19.74 5.39 -4.62
CA VAL A 558 18.51 5.01 -3.89
C VAL A 558 18.70 5.23 -2.39
N VAL A 559 19.76 4.69 -1.79
CA VAL A 559 20.15 4.92 -0.38
C VAL A 559 21.55 5.52 -0.26
N SER A 560 22.50 5.01 -1.05
CA SER A 560 23.89 5.44 -1.10
C SER A 560 24.14 6.20 -2.41
N THR A 561 24.72 7.38 -2.31
CA THR A 561 25.16 8.16 -3.49
C THR A 561 26.36 7.51 -4.18
N TRP A 562 26.65 7.90 -5.42
CA TRP A 562 27.83 7.43 -6.13
C TRP A 562 29.13 7.78 -5.38
N ASP A 563 29.26 9.00 -4.86
CA ASP A 563 30.45 9.47 -4.11
C ASP A 563 30.76 8.60 -2.89
N GLN A 564 29.73 8.22 -2.13
CA GLN A 564 29.86 7.34 -0.95
C GLN A 564 30.38 5.94 -1.34
N GLN A 565 30.08 5.47 -2.55
CA GLN A 565 30.51 4.17 -3.07
C GLN A 565 31.90 4.21 -3.72
N ALA A 566 32.32 5.35 -4.26
CA ALA A 566 33.50 5.47 -5.13
C ALA A 566 34.80 4.98 -4.46
N GLN A 567 35.05 5.37 -3.21
CA GLN A 567 36.24 4.95 -2.48
C GLN A 567 36.18 3.47 -2.07
N TRP A 568 35.01 2.95 -1.70
CA TRP A 568 34.82 1.52 -1.45
C TRP A 568 35.10 0.70 -2.71
N LEU A 569 34.54 1.13 -3.86
CA LEU A 569 34.69 0.44 -5.14
C LEU A 569 36.16 0.44 -5.61
N HIS A 570 36.84 1.57 -5.47
CA HIS A 570 38.29 1.68 -5.73
C HIS A 570 39.09 0.71 -4.84
N ASN A 571 38.74 0.60 -3.56
CA ASN A 571 39.41 -0.32 -2.63
C ASN A 571 39.16 -1.79 -2.99
N GLN A 572 37.91 -2.18 -3.28
CA GLN A 572 37.57 -3.56 -3.69
C GLN A 572 38.32 -3.97 -4.95
N TRP A 573 38.26 -3.16 -6.01
CA TRP A 573 38.93 -3.47 -7.28
C TRP A 573 40.46 -3.32 -7.25
N SER A 574 41.03 -2.76 -6.19
CA SER A 574 42.48 -2.76 -5.94
C SER A 574 42.95 -3.96 -5.10
N ASN A 575 42.05 -4.65 -4.40
CA ASN A 575 42.36 -5.81 -3.55
C ASN A 575 42.78 -7.03 -4.40
N GLU A 576 43.73 -7.84 -3.91
CA GLU A 576 44.21 -9.08 -4.54
C GLU A 576 43.09 -10.10 -4.87
N GLU A 577 41.98 -10.07 -4.13
CA GLU A 577 40.80 -10.90 -4.37
C GLU A 577 40.10 -10.58 -5.71
N PHE A 578 40.16 -9.33 -6.17
CA PHE A 578 39.41 -8.80 -7.32
C PHE A 578 40.25 -8.06 -8.35
N ASN A 579 41.51 -7.71 -8.10
CA ASN A 579 42.30 -6.85 -8.99
C ASN A 579 42.48 -7.46 -10.39
N ASN A 580 42.69 -8.77 -10.48
CA ASN A 580 42.90 -9.52 -11.71
C ASN A 580 41.61 -10.06 -12.35
N THR A 581 40.42 -9.79 -11.79
CA THR A 581 39.15 -10.23 -12.39
C THR A 581 38.67 -9.30 -13.50
N ASN A 582 37.90 -9.87 -14.42
CA ASN A 582 37.01 -9.16 -15.33
C ASN A 582 35.84 -8.58 -14.50
N LYS A 583 35.73 -7.26 -14.44
CA LYS A 583 34.81 -6.55 -13.51
C LYS A 583 33.50 -6.20 -14.20
N LEU A 584 32.47 -7.02 -13.98
CA LEU A 584 31.11 -6.76 -14.41
C LEU A 584 30.41 -5.86 -13.38
N VAL A 585 29.48 -5.01 -13.82
CA VAL A 585 28.72 -4.10 -12.94
C VAL A 585 27.23 -4.21 -13.26
N VAL A 586 26.39 -4.12 -12.23
CA VAL A 586 24.94 -3.94 -12.35
C VAL A 586 24.45 -2.87 -11.37
N TYR A 587 23.52 -2.04 -11.81
CA TYR A 587 22.78 -1.10 -10.96
C TYR A 587 21.43 -0.75 -11.60
N HIS A 588 20.62 0.02 -10.88
CA HIS A 588 19.28 0.36 -11.31
C HIS A 588 19.24 1.54 -12.31
N HIS A 589 19.27 2.80 -11.86
CA HIS A 589 19.14 3.96 -12.74
C HIS A 589 20.38 4.11 -13.67
N PRO A 590 20.18 4.23 -14.99
CA PRO A 590 21.23 4.47 -15.98
C PRO A 590 22.17 5.65 -15.69
N ILE A 591 23.44 5.49 -16.03
CA ILE A 591 24.43 6.57 -16.20
C ILE A 591 24.40 7.11 -17.64
N TYR A 592 24.00 6.27 -18.60
CA TYR A 592 23.78 6.62 -20.01
C TYR A 592 22.31 6.38 -20.45
N PRO A 593 21.32 7.08 -19.87
CA PRO A 593 19.88 6.89 -20.15
C PRO A 593 19.51 6.93 -21.65
N ALA A 594 18.37 6.35 -22.01
CA ALA A 594 17.85 6.16 -23.37
C ALA A 594 17.39 7.45 -24.09
N TRP A 595 17.27 8.56 -23.35
CA TRP A 595 16.76 9.84 -23.87
C TRP A 595 17.60 11.07 -23.48
N ASN A 596 17.81 11.32 -22.19
CA ASN A 596 18.41 12.58 -21.70
C ASN A 596 19.58 12.33 -20.73
N LEU A 597 20.79 12.73 -21.10
CA LEU A 597 21.98 12.65 -20.24
C LEU A 597 21.91 13.58 -19.02
N ASP A 598 21.17 14.69 -19.10
CA ASP A 598 21.30 15.83 -18.19
C ASP A 598 20.43 15.68 -16.91
N GLY A 599 20.28 14.44 -16.45
CA GLY A 599 19.67 14.10 -15.16
C GLY A 599 20.72 13.96 -14.06
N LEU A 600 20.39 14.40 -12.85
CA LEU A 600 21.31 14.45 -11.70
C LEU A 600 22.01 13.11 -11.37
N ILE A 601 21.27 11.99 -11.40
CA ILE A 601 21.83 10.65 -11.13
C ILE A 601 22.73 10.17 -12.29
N PRO A 602 22.33 10.31 -13.57
CA PRO A 602 23.22 10.13 -14.71
C PRO A 602 24.48 10.98 -14.69
N GLU A 603 24.37 12.27 -14.37
CA GLU A 603 25.46 13.24 -14.39
C GLU A 603 26.51 12.96 -13.32
N SER A 604 26.10 12.87 -12.05
CA SER A 604 26.98 12.46 -10.96
C SER A 604 27.56 11.05 -11.18
N GLY A 605 26.81 10.14 -11.80
CA GLY A 605 27.33 8.83 -12.22
C GLY A 605 28.43 8.93 -13.27
N ARG A 606 28.31 9.85 -14.24
CA ARG A 606 29.35 10.09 -15.24
C ARG A 606 30.62 10.67 -14.62
N ASP A 607 30.50 11.61 -13.70
CA ASP A 607 31.64 12.27 -13.08
C ASP A 607 32.38 11.37 -12.08
N VAL A 608 31.65 10.52 -11.34
CA VAL A 608 32.22 9.72 -10.24
C VAL A 608 32.58 8.29 -10.67
N MET A 609 31.70 7.58 -11.38
CA MET A 609 31.87 6.14 -11.64
C MET A 609 32.63 5.83 -12.93
N ILE A 610 32.47 6.65 -13.98
CA ILE A 610 33.16 6.41 -15.27
C ILE A 610 34.69 6.46 -15.16
N PRO A 611 35.31 7.38 -14.38
CA PRO A 611 36.76 7.34 -14.16
C PRO A 611 37.23 6.04 -13.50
N LEU A 612 36.41 5.42 -12.63
CA LEU A 612 36.71 4.10 -12.05
C LEU A 612 36.52 2.98 -13.08
N PHE A 613 35.44 3.01 -13.87
CA PHE A 613 35.16 2.00 -14.90
C PHE A 613 36.24 1.99 -15.98
N ASP A 614 36.73 3.17 -16.39
CA ASP A 614 37.85 3.34 -17.32
C ASP A 614 39.19 2.88 -16.72
N LYS A 615 39.48 3.26 -15.46
CA LYS A 615 40.71 2.89 -14.74
C LYS A 615 40.84 1.38 -14.57
N PHE A 616 39.75 0.72 -14.18
CA PHE A 616 39.70 -0.72 -13.92
C PHE A 616 39.19 -1.54 -15.11
N LYS A 617 39.00 -0.91 -16.27
CA LYS A 617 38.76 -1.56 -17.58
C LYS A 617 37.48 -2.40 -17.62
N VAL A 618 36.41 -1.92 -16.98
CA VAL A 618 35.09 -2.57 -16.95
C VAL A 618 34.60 -2.84 -18.38
N PRO A 619 34.37 -4.10 -18.80
CA PRO A 619 33.90 -4.41 -20.14
C PRO A 619 32.39 -4.17 -20.30
N PHE A 620 31.61 -4.42 -19.24
CA PHE A 620 30.15 -4.42 -19.26
C PHE A 620 29.52 -3.86 -18.00
N VAL A 621 28.46 -3.08 -18.21
CA VAL A 621 27.59 -2.54 -17.18
C VAL A 621 26.13 -2.81 -17.57
N PHE A 622 25.36 -3.36 -16.63
CA PHE A 622 23.94 -3.66 -16.79
C PHE A 622 23.10 -2.60 -16.05
N GLU A 623 22.35 -1.80 -16.81
CA GLU A 623 21.51 -0.71 -16.32
C GLU A 623 20.02 -1.04 -16.52
N ASN A 624 19.11 -0.37 -15.80
CA ASN A 624 17.70 -0.76 -15.69
C ASN A 624 16.76 0.48 -15.73
N HIS A 625 15.63 0.53 -14.99
CA HIS A 625 14.80 1.73 -14.72
C HIS A 625 13.96 2.33 -15.88
N GLU A 626 14.39 2.23 -17.14
CA GLU A 626 13.75 2.96 -18.26
C GLU A 626 12.65 2.17 -18.99
N HIS A 627 12.32 0.96 -18.52
CA HIS A 627 11.23 0.12 -19.05
C HIS A 627 11.38 -0.25 -20.54
N LEU A 628 12.63 -0.37 -21.03
CA LEU A 628 12.93 -0.63 -22.44
C LEU A 628 14.25 -1.40 -22.67
N PHE A 629 14.49 -1.81 -23.90
CA PHE A 629 15.77 -2.34 -24.37
C PHE A 629 16.66 -1.21 -24.92
N ARG A 630 17.90 -1.09 -24.47
CA ARG A 630 18.94 -0.29 -25.15
C ARG A 630 20.33 -0.91 -25.02
N ARG A 631 21.24 -0.43 -25.87
CA ARG A 631 22.69 -0.65 -25.76
C ARG A 631 23.48 0.56 -26.27
N THR A 632 24.61 0.86 -25.63
CA THR A 632 25.59 1.87 -26.10
C THR A 632 26.51 1.38 -27.23
N LYS A 633 27.18 2.35 -27.86
CA LYS A 633 28.49 2.14 -28.51
C LYS A 633 29.55 1.81 -27.43
N LYS A 634 30.77 1.44 -27.82
CA LYS A 634 31.86 1.24 -26.86
C LYS A 634 32.36 2.60 -26.36
N LEU A 635 32.37 2.84 -25.05
CA LEU A 635 32.68 4.16 -24.48
C LEU A 635 33.97 4.14 -23.64
N LYS A 636 34.65 5.29 -23.58
CA LYS A 636 35.74 5.60 -22.63
C LYS A 636 35.87 7.10 -22.49
N GLY A 637 36.12 7.61 -21.29
CA GLY A 637 36.29 9.05 -21.02
C GLY A 637 35.08 9.87 -21.48
N ASN A 638 33.87 9.31 -21.33
CA ASN A 638 32.61 9.84 -21.85
C ASN A 638 32.64 10.15 -23.36
N LYS A 639 33.29 9.30 -24.17
CA LYS A 639 33.37 9.40 -25.63
C LYS A 639 33.27 8.01 -26.27
N ILE A 640 32.83 7.95 -27.53
CA ILE A 640 32.90 6.73 -28.35
C ILE A 640 34.38 6.39 -28.58
N ILE A 641 34.74 5.11 -28.47
CA ILE A 641 35.94 4.59 -29.16
C ILE A 641 35.49 3.80 -30.38
N GLU A 642 36.01 4.14 -31.55
CA GLU A 642 35.78 3.39 -32.77
C GLU A 642 36.51 2.05 -32.69
N ASN A 643 35.77 0.95 -32.89
CA ASN A 643 36.35 -0.34 -33.20
C ASN A 643 36.83 -0.30 -34.66
N ASN A 644 37.95 0.39 -34.92
CA ASN A 644 38.54 0.51 -36.25
C ASN A 644 39.17 -0.82 -36.68
N SER A 645 38.30 -1.75 -37.10
CA SER A 645 38.70 -3.02 -37.67
C SER A 645 37.63 -3.67 -38.55
N THR A 646 38.03 -3.90 -39.80
CA THR A 646 37.44 -4.91 -40.70
C THR A 646 38.32 -6.18 -40.77
N THR A 647 39.30 -6.33 -39.88
CA THR A 647 40.25 -7.45 -39.84
C THR A 647 40.12 -8.28 -38.56
N THR A 648 40.29 -9.59 -38.66
CA THR A 648 39.96 -10.56 -37.58
C THR A 648 40.93 -10.56 -36.39
N THR A 649 41.92 -9.66 -36.36
CA THR A 649 42.92 -9.54 -35.28
C THR A 649 43.33 -8.08 -35.09
N THR A 650 42.55 -7.34 -34.30
CA THR A 650 42.91 -5.98 -33.84
C THR A 650 42.85 -5.86 -32.34
N THR A 651 43.77 -5.06 -31.80
CA THR A 651 43.81 -4.59 -30.41
C THR A 651 42.57 -3.75 -30.09
N LEU A 652 41.48 -4.41 -29.66
CA LEU A 652 40.25 -3.76 -29.22
C LEU A 652 40.57 -2.77 -28.09
N SER A 653 40.46 -1.47 -28.39
CA SER A 653 40.67 -0.38 -27.44
C SER A 653 39.80 -0.59 -26.19
N GLN A 654 40.43 -0.67 -25.01
CA GLN A 654 39.74 -1.02 -23.76
C GLN A 654 38.79 0.10 -23.33
N GLY A 655 37.51 -0.24 -23.14
CA GLY A 655 36.38 0.65 -22.85
C GLY A 655 35.07 -0.15 -22.72
N THR A 656 34.03 0.48 -22.20
CA THR A 656 32.85 -0.17 -21.62
C THR A 656 31.63 -0.17 -22.54
N TYR A 657 30.82 -1.24 -22.48
CA TYR A 657 29.44 -1.25 -22.99
C TYR A 657 28.43 -1.16 -21.84
N TYR A 658 27.42 -0.31 -22.00
CA TYR A 658 26.28 -0.19 -21.09
C TYR A 658 25.05 -0.74 -21.81
N ALA A 659 24.38 -1.71 -21.18
CA ALA A 659 23.32 -2.53 -21.78
C ALA A 659 22.14 -2.67 -20.80
N GLY A 660 20.93 -2.89 -21.32
CA GLY A 660 19.73 -3.05 -20.49
C GLY A 660 18.73 -1.92 -20.70
N SER A 661 18.62 -1.05 -19.70
CA SER A 661 17.48 -0.15 -19.41
C SER A 661 16.17 -0.85 -19.01
N GLY A 662 16.28 -2.13 -18.60
CA GLY A 662 15.36 -2.73 -17.64
C GLY A 662 13.96 -2.98 -18.16
N SER A 663 13.71 -4.17 -18.72
CA SER A 663 12.38 -4.51 -19.24
C SER A 663 12.02 -5.98 -19.07
N PHE A 664 12.04 -6.51 -17.84
CA PHE A 664 11.66 -7.90 -17.57
C PHE A 664 10.12 -8.04 -17.44
N GLY A 665 9.42 -7.70 -18.52
CA GLY A 665 7.96 -7.80 -18.67
C GLY A 665 7.20 -6.47 -18.61
N ILE A 666 7.84 -5.35 -18.25
CA ILE A 666 7.17 -4.06 -18.05
C ILE A 666 6.86 -3.26 -19.33
N SER A 667 7.59 -3.47 -20.44
CA SER A 667 7.28 -2.82 -21.71
C SER A 667 5.91 -3.28 -22.23
N ASN A 668 5.08 -2.33 -22.66
CA ASN A 668 3.77 -2.60 -23.25
C ASN A 668 3.87 -3.22 -24.66
N THR A 669 5.05 -3.25 -25.27
CA THR A 669 5.30 -3.75 -26.63
C THR A 669 6.59 -4.57 -26.73
N ASN A 670 6.69 -5.36 -27.80
CA ASN A 670 7.91 -6.07 -28.19
C ASN A 670 8.39 -5.65 -29.59
N ILE A 671 8.78 -4.39 -29.72
CA ILE A 671 9.32 -3.85 -30.97
C ILE A 671 10.80 -4.25 -31.05
N ILE A 672 11.21 -4.99 -32.08
CA ILE A 672 12.61 -5.37 -32.26
C ILE A 672 13.44 -4.11 -32.58
N PRO A 673 14.61 -3.89 -31.96
CA PRO A 673 15.43 -2.70 -32.20
C PRO A 673 15.93 -2.62 -33.65
N SER A 674 15.80 -1.45 -34.26
CA SER A 674 16.48 -1.15 -35.52
C SER A 674 18.00 -1.23 -35.35
N ASN A 675 18.70 -1.67 -36.40
CA ASN A 675 20.16 -1.55 -36.47
C ASN A 675 20.60 -0.12 -36.89
N ASN A 676 19.73 0.61 -37.58
CA ASN A 676 19.95 1.98 -38.03
C ASN A 676 18.80 2.85 -37.50
N ASP A 677 19.00 3.53 -36.37
CA ASP A 677 18.14 4.61 -35.87
C ASP A 677 19.00 5.87 -35.72
N GLU A 678 18.87 6.79 -36.67
CA GLU A 678 19.62 8.05 -36.69
C GLU A 678 19.11 9.07 -35.65
N SER A 679 17.95 8.80 -35.01
CA SER A 679 17.44 9.62 -33.90
C SER A 679 18.08 9.28 -32.54
N LEU A 680 19.00 8.31 -32.51
CA LEU A 680 19.69 7.90 -31.29
C LEU A 680 20.66 8.98 -30.77
N PRO A 681 20.62 9.33 -29.47
CA PRO A 681 21.70 10.05 -28.81
C PRO A 681 23.07 9.43 -29.10
N TRP A 682 24.11 10.28 -29.24
CA TRP A 682 25.41 9.91 -29.82
C TRP A 682 26.06 8.64 -29.25
N TYR A 683 25.84 8.36 -27.96
CA TYR A 683 26.40 7.22 -27.23
C TYR A 683 25.62 5.91 -27.41
N LEU A 684 24.38 5.94 -27.90
CA LEU A 684 23.57 4.75 -28.16
C LEU A 684 23.94 4.08 -29.48
N ALA A 685 23.76 2.75 -29.53
CA ALA A 685 23.86 1.92 -30.72
C ALA A 685 22.52 1.23 -31.06
N LYS A 686 21.69 0.94 -30.04
CA LYS A 686 20.32 0.44 -30.20
C LYS A 686 19.43 0.96 -29.06
N ARG A 687 18.13 1.12 -29.34
CA ARG A 687 17.04 1.40 -28.38
C ARG A 687 15.73 0.83 -28.94
N SER A 688 14.86 0.28 -28.11
CA SER A 688 13.49 -0.10 -28.47
C SER A 688 12.62 -0.45 -27.26
N TYR A 689 11.31 -0.27 -27.37
CA TYR A 689 10.33 -0.77 -26.41
C TYR A 689 10.14 -2.28 -26.59
N CYS A 690 10.97 -3.07 -25.90
CA CYS A 690 11.00 -4.53 -25.98
C CYS A 690 11.30 -5.17 -24.63
N ASN A 691 10.44 -6.12 -24.21
CA ASN A 691 10.75 -6.96 -23.06
C ASN A 691 11.91 -7.90 -23.40
N HIS A 692 12.88 -8.02 -22.49
CA HIS A 692 14.09 -8.78 -22.78
C HIS A 692 14.76 -9.30 -21.50
N LEU A 693 15.65 -10.28 -21.70
CA LEU A 693 16.71 -10.63 -20.75
C LEU A 693 18.05 -10.62 -21.49
N TRP A 694 19.11 -10.27 -20.76
CA TRP A 694 20.49 -10.47 -21.19
C TRP A 694 20.99 -11.82 -20.70
N TYR A 695 21.79 -12.47 -21.54
CA TYR A 695 22.35 -13.80 -21.37
C TYR A 695 23.86 -13.66 -21.49
N ILE A 696 24.57 -13.88 -20.39
CA ILE A 696 26.00 -13.62 -20.27
C ILE A 696 26.74 -14.94 -20.10
N THR A 697 27.67 -15.23 -21.00
CA THR A 697 28.64 -16.31 -20.85
C THR A 697 30.03 -15.68 -20.72
N ALA A 698 30.66 -15.83 -19.56
CA ALA A 698 31.97 -15.24 -19.28
C ALA A 698 33.02 -16.33 -19.03
N THR A 699 34.21 -16.08 -19.57
CA THR A 699 35.43 -16.86 -19.40
C THR A 699 36.57 -15.89 -19.06
N GLN A 700 37.80 -16.39 -18.89
CA GLN A 700 38.97 -15.53 -18.68
C GLN A 700 39.21 -14.53 -19.83
N LYS A 701 38.98 -14.94 -21.09
CA LYS A 701 39.34 -14.17 -22.29
C LYS A 701 38.16 -13.60 -23.07
N GLU A 702 36.96 -14.16 -22.89
CA GLU A 702 35.78 -13.83 -23.68
C GLU A 702 34.58 -13.59 -22.77
N ILE A 703 33.87 -12.49 -23.00
CA ILE A 703 32.58 -12.19 -22.38
C ILE A 703 31.57 -11.99 -23.52
N LEU A 704 30.77 -13.03 -23.75
CA LEU A 704 29.67 -13.04 -24.70
C LEU A 704 28.40 -12.55 -24.00
N VAL A 705 27.79 -11.51 -24.56
CA VAL A 705 26.55 -10.91 -24.05
C VAL A 705 25.51 -10.88 -25.17
N GLU A 706 24.42 -11.61 -24.98
CA GLU A 706 23.33 -11.74 -25.96
C GLU A 706 22.00 -11.30 -25.33
N ALA A 707 21.11 -10.67 -26.10
CA ALA A 707 19.77 -10.31 -25.64
C ALA A 707 18.72 -11.09 -26.39
N PHE A 708 17.70 -11.57 -25.67
CA PHE A 708 16.57 -12.30 -26.24
C PHE A 708 15.23 -11.67 -25.85
N ALA A 709 14.28 -11.71 -26.79
CA ALA A 709 12.89 -11.27 -26.63
C ALA A 709 11.98 -12.42 -26.12
N PRO A 710 10.71 -12.17 -25.73
CA PRO A 710 9.87 -13.17 -25.04
C PRO A 710 9.39 -14.32 -25.93
N ASN A 711 9.60 -14.23 -27.25
CA ASN A 711 9.35 -15.30 -28.21
C ASN A 711 10.57 -16.21 -28.43
N GLY A 712 11.72 -15.91 -27.80
CA GLY A 712 12.97 -16.64 -27.97
C GLY A 712 13.88 -16.12 -29.09
N ASP A 713 13.51 -15.03 -29.79
CA ASP A 713 14.38 -14.42 -30.80
C ASP A 713 15.54 -13.66 -30.16
N LYS A 714 16.73 -13.78 -30.76
CA LYS A 714 17.93 -13.04 -30.36
C LYS A 714 17.93 -11.65 -31.01
N ILE A 715 17.73 -10.61 -30.20
CA ILE A 715 17.62 -9.21 -30.67
C ILE A 715 18.97 -8.47 -30.69
N ASP A 716 19.97 -8.98 -29.98
CA ASP A 716 21.30 -8.39 -29.96
C ASP A 716 22.40 -9.35 -29.52
N LYS A 717 23.65 -9.02 -29.88
CA LYS A 717 24.86 -9.76 -29.50
C LYS A 717 26.06 -8.83 -29.47
N ILE A 718 26.88 -8.93 -28.44
CA ILE A 718 28.26 -8.44 -28.42
C ILE A 718 29.18 -9.59 -27.99
N ASN A 719 30.35 -9.66 -28.61
CA ASN A 719 31.50 -10.36 -28.07
C ASN A 719 32.52 -9.33 -27.56
N TYR A 720 32.90 -9.40 -26.29
CA TYR A 720 34.06 -8.68 -25.75
C TYR A 720 35.20 -9.67 -25.53
N ILE A 721 36.23 -9.57 -26.36
CA ILE A 721 37.49 -10.31 -26.20
C ILE A 721 38.46 -9.43 -25.43
N GLN A 722 39.10 -10.02 -24.42
CA GLN A 722 40.15 -9.41 -23.61
C GLN A 722 41.52 -9.94 -24.03
N ASN A 723 42.42 -9.00 -24.33
CA ASN A 723 43.83 -9.24 -24.62
C ASN A 723 44.65 -9.44 -23.34
#